data_AF-A0A7W1U9N2-F1
#
_entry.id   AF-A0A7W1U9N2-F1
#
_cell.length_a   1.000
_cell.length_b   1.000
_cell.length_c   1.000
_cell.angle_alpha   90.00
_cell.angle_beta   90.00
_cell.angle_gamma   90.00
#
_symmetry.space_group_name_H-M   'P 1'
#
loop_
_entity.id
_entity.type
_entity.pdbx_description
1 polymer ?
#
loop_
_entity_poly.entity_id
_entity_poly.type
_entity_poly.pdbx_seq_one_letter_code
_entity_poly.pdbx_strand_id
1 'polypeptide(L)'
;MCASSGRAQLTAADVQLIIKQAATRAQAVSPNSIIAVVDREGFVLGVWSVNGTQPSDPQVASAVSKAGTAAFLSSDQNAFTTRTAGFIIQQHFPPGVFNTPTGPLVGVGLSSLSFSDINKFKAPGSLITFSPTPGLTIISVPLTSLDGTPGGVPLYKGGHLVGGVGVTGDGTPGPIVGFRSENPFVFISGADVDEGVALAGETGYRPSSDITADNVFINGISLAYTDTDIPSLGTLSLPGAVSTKYPIMAAPAPYPYPVATLGGVLGQVRQPIISDPMPGTINSQPRLTAAEVTQILAAAADRVRTTRAGIRLPIGIQMEAFISVVNFPNQDGMRPTVLGTFRTGEATIFSWDVAVQKARTAIAFSNNNNTIAMSARTVGFLAQSHFAPGIDANHAGPYFGQQEAVSGLLGTLQNVVPNLTFTPDPNLPNGITIFPGGFPLYRNGQLIGAIGVSGDGVDQDDLVAASGTVNFPTPLQIGADEFVLEGTRLPYAKFPRDPTGTLGALDTTILASPHAITLSEGLVNISTRMKVGTGESQAIAGFIISGNAAKTLVLRALGPSLAQFGLGGVLANPALEIHDHTGALVASNQDWQSTQMSAITETGLAPENEAEAALKITLPPGTYTAVMSGENGGTGVGLVEVYDLSTSSDSKLANISTRGFVAPNDDAMIGGFIVGGESGCSKIVTRALGPSLATLGVSGALADPNLELRDADGAVVMANDNWGETQAPDLETEALAPSDPREAATLSWLPVGPYTVVVQGTAGASGVGLIEVYAVQ
;
A
#
# COMPACT_ATOMS: atom_id res chain seq x y z
N MET A 1 -19.89 -3.25 1.70
CA MET A 1 -20.08 -1.79 1.52
C MET A 1 -19.70 -1.09 2.81
N CYS A 2 -18.73 -0.17 2.78
CA CYS A 2 -18.66 0.91 3.77
C CYS A 2 -19.12 2.19 3.07
N ALA A 3 -20.24 2.74 3.50
CA ALA A 3 -20.48 4.16 3.29
C ALA A 3 -19.36 4.91 4.00
N SER A 4 -18.65 5.78 3.28
CA SER A 4 -17.70 6.69 3.92
C SER A 4 -18.47 7.57 4.90
N SER A 5 -18.16 7.48 6.19
CA SER A 5 -18.34 8.65 7.05
C SER A 5 -17.55 9.77 6.37
N GLY A 6 -18.23 10.81 5.88
CA GLY A 6 -17.56 11.90 5.17
C GLY A 6 -16.39 12.40 6.03
N ARG A 7 -15.16 12.30 5.50
CA ARG A 7 -13.98 12.86 6.19
C ARG A 7 -14.27 14.33 6.49
N ALA A 8 -13.89 14.80 7.67
CA ALA A 8 -14.07 16.20 8.04
C ALA A 8 -13.48 17.13 6.97
N GLN A 9 -14.20 18.19 6.62
CA GLN A 9 -13.76 19.20 5.65
C GLN A 9 -13.80 20.59 6.27
N LEU A 10 -13.04 21.52 5.70
CA LEU A 10 -13.07 22.92 6.09
C LEU A 10 -14.34 23.59 5.55
N THR A 11 -15.16 24.14 6.44
CA THR A 11 -16.26 25.02 6.08
C THR A 11 -15.76 26.43 5.79
N ALA A 12 -16.56 27.26 5.13
CA ALA A 12 -16.21 28.67 4.93
C ALA A 12 -15.96 29.41 6.26
N ALA A 13 -16.67 29.03 7.33
CA ALA A 13 -16.47 29.57 8.67
C ALA A 13 -15.12 29.14 9.28
N ASP A 14 -14.72 27.87 9.08
CA ASP A 14 -13.38 27.39 9.47
C ASP A 14 -12.30 28.22 8.76
N VAL A 15 -12.41 28.37 7.44
CA VAL A 15 -11.45 29.13 6.62
C VAL A 15 -11.36 30.60 7.07
N GLN A 16 -12.50 31.24 7.33
CA GLN A 16 -12.52 32.61 7.83
C GLN A 16 -11.86 32.72 9.22
N LEU A 17 -12.05 31.73 10.10
CA LEU A 17 -11.42 31.71 11.42
C LEU A 17 -9.90 31.57 11.32
N ILE A 18 -9.41 30.61 10.52
CA ILE A 18 -7.98 30.39 10.27
C ILE A 18 -7.32 31.67 9.76
N ILE A 19 -7.91 32.30 8.73
CA ILE A 19 -7.42 33.57 8.18
C ILE A 19 -7.45 34.68 9.23
N LYS A 20 -8.51 34.77 10.03
CA LYS A 20 -8.63 35.79 11.09
C LYS A 20 -7.55 35.66 12.15
N GLN A 21 -7.25 34.44 12.58
CA GLN A 21 -6.18 34.18 13.55
C GLN A 21 -4.81 34.55 12.98
N ALA A 22 -4.51 34.12 11.76
CA ALA A 22 -3.27 34.48 11.05
C ALA A 22 -3.17 36.01 10.86
N ALA A 23 -4.22 36.67 10.35
CA ALA A 23 -4.24 38.11 10.13
C ALA A 23 -4.10 38.93 11.42
N THR A 24 -4.65 38.44 12.54
CA THR A 24 -4.45 39.05 13.87
C THR A 24 -2.97 39.07 14.23
N ARG A 25 -2.25 37.96 14.01
CA ARG A 25 -0.81 37.89 14.26
C ARG A 25 -0.03 38.75 13.27
N ALA A 26 -0.35 38.63 11.98
CA ALA A 26 0.32 39.35 10.91
C ALA A 26 0.27 40.86 11.11
N GLN A 27 -0.85 41.42 11.55
CA GLN A 27 -0.97 42.86 11.84
C GLN A 27 0.09 43.38 12.82
N ALA A 28 0.54 42.54 13.76
CA ALA A 28 1.53 42.91 14.75
C ALA A 28 2.99 42.76 14.28
N VAL A 29 3.27 41.80 13.39
CA VAL A 29 4.65 41.39 13.08
C VAL A 29 5.01 41.30 11.59
N SER A 30 4.02 41.18 10.71
CA SER A 30 4.18 41.07 9.25
C SER A 30 2.97 41.66 8.52
N PRO A 31 2.78 42.99 8.55
CA PRO A 31 1.59 43.65 8.00
C PRO A 31 1.43 43.48 6.48
N ASN A 32 2.47 43.07 5.74
CA ASN A 32 2.39 42.80 4.31
C ASN A 32 2.05 41.34 3.96
N SER A 33 1.73 40.50 4.95
CA SER A 33 1.45 39.09 4.71
C SER A 33 0.26 38.86 3.77
N ILE A 34 0.47 37.91 2.86
CA ILE A 34 -0.56 37.22 2.10
C ILE A 34 -0.74 35.83 2.71
N ILE A 35 -1.98 35.52 3.08
CA ILE A 35 -2.36 34.28 3.76
C ILE A 35 -3.23 33.47 2.79
N ALA A 36 -2.88 32.21 2.54
CA ALA A 36 -3.67 31.29 1.76
C ALA A 36 -4.09 30.08 2.60
N VAL A 37 -5.31 29.60 2.38
CA VAL A 37 -5.79 28.33 2.93
C VAL A 37 -6.14 27.41 1.77
N VAL A 38 -5.68 26.17 1.85
CA VAL A 38 -5.99 25.12 0.87
C VAL A 38 -6.59 23.92 1.57
N ASP A 39 -7.45 23.17 0.87
CA ASP A 39 -7.91 21.87 1.35
C ASP A 39 -6.87 20.76 1.08
N ARG A 40 -7.19 19.54 1.55
CA ARG A 40 -6.33 18.37 1.36
C ARG A 40 -6.03 18.01 -0.10
N GLU A 41 -6.97 18.26 -1.02
CA GLU A 41 -6.79 17.97 -2.45
C GLU A 41 -6.17 19.16 -3.21
N GLY A 42 -5.86 20.26 -2.53
CA GLY A 42 -5.17 21.43 -3.06
C GLY A 42 -6.10 22.48 -3.69
N PHE A 43 -7.39 22.47 -3.37
CA PHE A 43 -8.30 23.57 -3.69
C PHE A 43 -8.00 24.78 -2.82
N VAL A 44 -7.77 25.93 -3.45
CA VAL A 44 -7.61 27.19 -2.72
C VAL A 44 -8.97 27.64 -2.17
N LEU A 45 -9.07 27.69 -0.85
CA LEU A 45 -10.31 28.02 -0.14
C LEU A 45 -10.42 29.51 0.24
N GLY A 46 -9.33 30.25 0.13
CA GLY A 46 -9.31 31.69 0.34
C GLY A 46 -7.88 32.24 0.33
N VAL A 47 -7.72 33.44 -0.22
CA VAL A 47 -6.48 34.21 -0.11
C VAL A 47 -6.80 35.59 0.46
N TRP A 48 -6.01 36.01 1.46
CA TRP A 48 -6.20 37.24 2.20
C TRP A 48 -4.94 38.09 2.19
N SER A 49 -5.11 39.40 1.97
CA SER A 49 -4.03 40.38 2.02
C SER A 49 -4.19 41.26 3.25
N VAL A 50 -3.24 41.18 4.18
CA VAL A 50 -3.32 41.87 5.47
C VAL A 50 -3.21 43.40 5.32
N ASN A 51 -2.43 43.88 4.34
CA ASN A 51 -2.33 45.31 4.04
C ASN A 51 -3.53 45.84 3.20
N GLY A 52 -4.44 44.97 2.77
CA GLY A 52 -5.65 45.34 2.02
C GLY A 52 -5.45 45.56 0.51
N THR A 53 -4.20 45.55 0.02
CA THR A 53 -3.91 45.65 -1.42
C THR A 53 -4.13 44.30 -2.10
N GLN A 54 -4.58 44.30 -3.36
CA GLN A 54 -4.76 43.04 -4.09
C GLN A 54 -3.41 42.34 -4.29
N PRO A 55 -3.26 41.07 -3.88
CA PRO A 55 -2.00 40.36 -3.99
C PRO A 55 -1.64 40.11 -5.46
N SER A 56 -0.35 40.23 -5.78
CA SER A 56 0.18 39.86 -7.09
C SER A 56 0.19 38.33 -7.29
N ASP A 57 0.21 37.87 -8.54
CA ASP A 57 0.21 36.44 -8.84
C ASP A 57 1.40 35.68 -8.19
N PRO A 58 2.64 36.21 -8.14
CA PRO A 58 3.75 35.58 -7.41
C PRO A 58 3.52 35.48 -5.89
N GLN A 59 2.90 36.48 -5.27
CA GLN A 59 2.59 36.43 -3.83
C GLN A 59 1.50 35.39 -3.53
N VAL A 60 0.46 35.33 -4.36
CA VAL A 60 -0.54 34.26 -4.29
C VAL A 60 0.13 32.90 -4.46
N ALA A 61 1.00 32.76 -5.47
CA ALA A 61 1.69 31.52 -5.76
C ALA A 61 2.52 31.04 -4.57
N SER A 62 3.28 31.92 -3.91
CA SER A 62 4.07 31.57 -2.73
C SER A 62 3.19 31.15 -1.55
N ALA A 63 2.17 31.93 -1.19
CA ALA A 63 1.26 31.57 -0.08
C ALA A 63 0.55 30.23 -0.34
N VAL A 64 0.05 30.01 -1.55
CA VAL A 64 -0.62 28.74 -1.94
C VAL A 64 0.38 27.59 -1.96
N SER A 65 1.59 27.78 -2.47
CA SER A 65 2.63 26.75 -2.51
C SER A 65 3.03 26.32 -1.09
N LYS A 66 3.16 27.26 -0.15
CA LYS A 66 3.42 26.94 1.27
C LYS A 66 2.26 26.19 1.93
N ALA A 67 1.03 26.68 1.75
CA ALA A 67 -0.18 26.02 2.29
C ALA A 67 -0.32 24.59 1.73
N GLY A 68 -0.14 24.49 0.42
CA GLY A 68 -0.21 23.27 -0.36
C GLY A 68 0.85 22.25 -0.01
N THR A 69 2.08 22.70 0.21
CA THR A 69 3.18 21.83 0.64
C THR A 69 2.83 21.14 1.96
N ALA A 70 2.40 21.91 2.96
CA ALA A 70 2.04 21.35 4.25
C ALA A 70 0.85 20.38 4.15
N ALA A 71 -0.15 20.70 3.33
CA ALA A 71 -1.28 19.81 3.07
C ALA A 71 -0.88 18.55 2.30
N PHE A 72 0.00 18.64 1.29
CA PHE A 72 0.30 17.54 0.40
C PHE A 72 1.30 16.53 0.98
N LEU A 73 2.25 16.99 1.80
CA LEU A 73 3.26 16.16 2.47
C LEU A 73 2.77 15.51 3.77
N SER A 74 1.59 15.91 4.26
CA SER A 74 1.01 15.38 5.48
C SER A 74 0.01 14.23 5.19
N SER A 75 -0.20 13.41 6.21
CA SER A 75 -1.22 12.35 6.25
C SER A 75 -1.89 12.33 7.63
N ASP A 76 -2.70 11.32 7.92
CA ASP A 76 -3.27 11.16 9.26
C ASP A 76 -2.25 10.53 10.23
N GLN A 77 -1.06 10.14 9.73
CA GLN A 77 0.03 9.47 10.47
C GLN A 77 1.38 10.20 10.37
N ASN A 78 1.44 11.35 9.69
CA ASN A 78 2.59 12.25 9.72
C ASN A 78 2.15 13.69 9.39
N ALA A 79 2.70 14.68 10.07
CA ALA A 79 2.40 16.09 9.87
C ALA A 79 3.70 16.85 9.56
N PHE A 80 3.82 17.34 8.33
CA PHE A 80 5.01 18.02 7.82
C PHE A 80 4.69 19.48 7.46
N THR A 81 5.61 20.38 7.77
CA THR A 81 5.54 21.79 7.41
C THR A 81 6.37 22.07 6.15
N THR A 82 6.31 23.29 5.65
CA THR A 82 7.26 23.73 4.62
C THR A 82 8.70 23.72 5.12
N ARG A 83 8.95 23.94 6.42
CA ARG A 83 10.28 23.80 7.03
C ARG A 83 10.77 22.35 6.96
N THR A 84 9.89 21.38 7.22
CA THR A 84 10.22 19.95 7.04
C THR A 84 10.63 19.70 5.59
N ALA A 85 9.87 20.22 4.63
CA ALA A 85 10.20 20.11 3.21
C ALA A 85 11.56 20.75 2.92
N GLY A 86 11.82 21.98 3.37
CA GLY A 86 13.12 22.65 3.24
C GLY A 86 14.27 21.81 3.81
N PHE A 87 14.08 21.15 4.95
CA PHE A 87 15.11 20.35 5.61
C PHE A 87 15.55 19.12 4.79
N ILE A 88 14.61 18.46 4.10
CA ILE A 88 14.86 17.17 3.42
C ILE A 88 15.19 17.27 1.93
N ILE A 89 15.16 18.48 1.36
CA ILE A 89 15.41 18.73 -0.08
C ILE A 89 16.80 19.31 -0.34
N GLN A 90 17.69 19.25 0.66
CA GLN A 90 19.02 19.87 0.60
C GLN A 90 20.03 19.03 -0.18
N GLN A 91 20.95 19.71 -0.88
CA GLN A 91 22.05 19.04 -1.59
C GLN A 91 22.98 18.25 -0.65
N HIS A 92 22.99 18.60 0.64
CA HIS A 92 23.61 17.85 1.71
C HIS A 92 22.62 17.63 2.86
N PHE A 93 22.53 16.39 3.36
CA PHE A 93 21.67 16.04 4.47
C PHE A 93 22.45 15.38 5.62
N PRO A 94 22.33 15.88 6.87
CA PRO A 94 21.49 17.02 7.26
C PRO A 94 22.03 18.39 6.76
N PRO A 95 21.17 19.42 6.69
CA PRO A 95 21.59 20.75 6.29
C PRO A 95 22.76 21.27 7.14
N GLY A 96 23.74 21.92 6.50
CA GLY A 96 24.91 22.49 7.17
C GLY A 96 26.07 21.52 7.41
N VAL A 97 25.92 20.24 7.04
CA VAL A 97 27.01 19.25 7.08
C VAL A 97 27.54 19.04 5.66
N PHE A 98 28.86 19.19 5.50
CA PHE A 98 29.58 19.01 4.24
C PHE A 98 29.94 17.54 4.00
N ASN A 99 30.22 17.15 2.75
CA ASN A 99 30.59 15.79 2.36
C ASN A 99 29.58 14.71 2.79
N THR A 100 28.29 15.03 2.73
CA THR A 100 27.20 14.07 2.93
C THR A 100 26.37 13.92 1.67
N PRO A 101 25.70 12.78 1.46
CA PRO A 101 24.73 12.62 0.39
C PRO A 101 23.60 13.65 0.45
N THR A 102 22.86 13.74 -0.65
CA THR A 102 21.64 14.53 -0.77
C THR A 102 20.56 14.11 0.21
N GLY A 103 19.69 15.06 0.55
CA GLY A 103 18.44 14.79 1.25
C GLY A 103 17.52 13.86 0.44
N PRO A 104 16.63 13.12 1.12
CA PRO A 104 15.84 12.08 0.49
C PRO A 104 14.92 12.59 -0.62
N LEU A 105 14.48 13.86 -0.56
CA LEU A 105 13.55 14.43 -1.53
C LEU A 105 14.13 15.61 -2.33
N VAL A 106 15.46 15.68 -2.49
CA VAL A 106 16.10 16.73 -3.31
C VAL A 106 15.38 16.88 -4.65
N GLY A 107 14.94 18.10 -4.94
CA GLY A 107 14.21 18.43 -6.16
C GLY A 107 12.68 18.28 -6.10
N VAL A 108 12.07 17.79 -5.01
CA VAL A 108 10.60 17.64 -4.92
C VAL A 108 9.82 18.96 -5.03
N GLY A 109 10.47 20.10 -4.78
CA GLY A 109 9.96 21.46 -5.03
C GLY A 109 9.66 21.76 -6.52
N LEU A 110 10.06 20.86 -7.42
CA LEU A 110 9.77 20.87 -8.86
C LEU A 110 8.69 19.86 -9.24
N SER A 111 7.79 19.56 -8.29
CA SER A 111 6.57 18.78 -8.51
C SER A 111 5.33 19.60 -8.21
N SER A 112 4.16 19.07 -8.58
CA SER A 112 2.86 19.77 -8.53
C SER A 112 2.91 21.11 -9.27
N LEU A 113 3.68 21.17 -10.35
CA LEU A 113 3.92 22.37 -11.14
C LEU A 113 2.59 22.87 -11.73
N SER A 114 2.43 24.19 -11.86
CA SER A 114 1.19 24.79 -12.40
C SER A 114 0.81 24.29 -13.81
N PHE A 115 1.78 23.76 -14.57
CA PHE A 115 1.54 23.18 -15.89
C PHE A 115 1.31 21.66 -15.88
N SER A 116 1.48 20.96 -14.75
CA SER A 116 1.32 19.50 -14.66
C SER A 116 -0.03 19.05 -15.24
N ASP A 117 0.02 17.97 -16.01
CA ASP A 117 -1.14 17.27 -16.56
C ASP A 117 -1.73 16.24 -15.58
N ILE A 118 -1.16 16.08 -14.39
CA ILE A 118 -1.60 15.11 -13.37
C ILE A 118 -2.30 15.82 -12.22
N ASN A 119 -1.55 16.51 -11.36
CA ASN A 119 -2.11 17.20 -10.21
C ASN A 119 -1.37 18.51 -9.95
N LYS A 120 -2.09 19.49 -9.44
CA LYS A 120 -1.63 20.83 -9.12
C LYS A 120 -2.63 21.52 -8.19
N PHE A 121 -2.24 22.67 -7.67
CA PHE A 121 -3.13 23.52 -6.89
C PHE A 121 -4.24 24.10 -7.76
N LYS A 122 -5.44 24.10 -7.21
CA LYS A 122 -6.70 24.27 -7.94
C LYS A 122 -7.30 25.62 -7.57
N ALA A 123 -7.42 26.51 -8.55
CA ALA A 123 -8.13 27.76 -8.38
C ALA A 123 -9.65 27.52 -8.24
N PRO A 124 -10.41 28.47 -7.65
CA PRO A 124 -11.86 28.39 -7.57
C PRO A 124 -12.52 28.09 -8.91
N GLY A 125 -13.51 27.19 -8.91
CA GLY A 125 -14.19 26.72 -10.13
C GLY A 125 -13.49 25.55 -10.84
N SER A 126 -12.34 25.08 -10.34
CA SER A 126 -11.71 23.86 -10.87
C SER A 126 -12.61 22.64 -10.75
N LEU A 127 -12.53 21.76 -11.75
CA LEU A 127 -13.19 20.46 -11.74
C LEU A 127 -12.14 19.36 -11.78
N ILE A 128 -12.38 18.28 -11.03
CA ILE A 128 -11.61 17.05 -11.14
C ILE A 128 -12.33 16.15 -12.15
N THR A 129 -11.58 15.62 -13.12
CA THR A 129 -12.08 14.65 -14.10
C THR A 129 -11.35 13.32 -13.98
N PHE A 130 -12.07 12.20 -14.01
CA PHE A 130 -11.46 10.89 -14.07
C PHE A 130 -10.95 10.59 -15.49
N SER A 131 -9.66 10.86 -15.72
CA SER A 131 -9.00 10.68 -17.02
C SER A 131 -7.52 10.35 -16.84
N PRO A 132 -6.80 9.95 -17.91
CA PRO A 132 -5.35 9.81 -17.88
C PRO A 132 -4.58 11.10 -17.57
N THR A 133 -5.21 12.27 -17.73
CA THR A 133 -4.58 13.60 -17.60
C THR A 133 -5.48 14.57 -16.84
N PRO A 134 -5.80 14.27 -15.57
CA PRO A 134 -6.75 15.06 -14.78
C PRO A 134 -6.30 16.52 -14.59
N GLY A 135 -5.00 16.80 -14.64
CA GLY A 135 -4.46 18.14 -14.53
C GLY A 135 -4.84 19.07 -15.67
N LEU A 136 -5.28 18.57 -16.83
CA LEU A 136 -5.66 19.43 -17.95
C LEU A 136 -7.02 20.14 -17.76
N THR A 137 -7.86 19.63 -16.87
CA THR A 137 -9.18 20.22 -16.56
C THR A 137 -9.17 21.08 -15.29
N ILE A 138 -8.10 20.98 -14.50
CA ILE A 138 -7.86 21.82 -13.33
C ILE A 138 -7.51 23.25 -13.78
N ILE A 139 -8.20 24.24 -13.22
CA ILE A 139 -7.81 25.65 -13.36
C ILE A 139 -6.61 25.86 -12.46
N SER A 140 -5.43 26.01 -13.05
CA SER A 140 -4.17 26.15 -12.31
C SER A 140 -4.12 27.46 -11.54
N VAL A 141 -3.53 27.44 -10.34
CA VAL A 141 -2.94 28.64 -9.74
C VAL A 141 -1.60 28.88 -10.45
N PRO A 142 -1.40 29.99 -11.18
CA PRO A 142 -0.15 30.20 -11.91
C PRO A 142 1.06 30.23 -10.98
N LEU A 143 2.21 29.76 -11.47
CA LEU A 143 3.50 29.80 -10.77
C LEU A 143 3.58 28.93 -9.49
N THR A 144 2.59 28.11 -9.17
CA THR A 144 2.68 27.28 -7.95
C THR A 144 3.48 25.99 -8.15
N SER A 145 4.04 25.50 -7.04
CA SER A 145 4.66 24.19 -6.86
C SER A 145 4.76 23.85 -5.37
N LEU A 146 5.44 22.78 -4.99
CA LEU A 146 5.86 22.65 -3.59
C LEU A 146 6.97 23.66 -3.22
N ASP A 147 7.05 24.03 -1.95
CA ASP A 147 7.90 25.11 -1.42
C ASP A 147 8.52 24.71 -0.06
N GLY A 148 9.84 24.85 0.08
CA GLY A 148 10.58 24.51 1.30
C GLY A 148 10.80 25.65 2.28
N THR A 149 10.33 26.87 1.96
CA THR A 149 10.55 28.05 2.80
C THR A 149 9.55 28.11 3.95
N PRO A 150 9.96 28.45 5.19
CA PRO A 150 9.06 28.49 6.35
C PRO A 150 7.81 29.35 6.10
N GLY A 151 6.68 28.97 6.71
CA GLY A 151 5.40 29.69 6.53
C GLY A 151 4.24 28.83 6.07
N GLY A 152 4.38 27.51 5.93
CA GLY A 152 3.27 26.58 5.70
C GLY A 152 3.15 25.54 6.79
N VAL A 153 1.94 25.40 7.37
CA VAL A 153 1.63 24.39 8.40
C VAL A 153 0.33 23.64 8.05
N PRO A 154 0.23 22.34 8.39
CA PRO A 154 -0.92 21.53 8.04
C PRO A 154 -2.10 21.81 8.99
N LEU A 155 -3.32 21.55 8.52
CA LEU A 155 -4.55 21.77 9.29
C LEU A 155 -5.27 20.44 9.53
N TYR A 156 -5.59 20.14 10.78
CA TYR A 156 -6.27 18.92 11.23
C TYR A 156 -7.59 19.23 11.90
N LYS A 157 -8.59 18.35 11.72
CA LYS A 157 -9.89 18.45 12.40
C LYS A 157 -10.33 17.05 12.79
N GLY A 158 -10.51 16.83 14.10
CA GLY A 158 -10.85 15.50 14.63
C GLY A 158 -9.78 14.44 14.35
N GLY A 159 -8.50 14.80 14.38
CA GLY A 159 -7.38 13.89 14.10
C GLY A 159 -7.11 13.63 12.61
N HIS A 160 -7.95 14.14 11.71
CA HIS A 160 -7.77 13.97 10.27
C HIS A 160 -7.21 15.22 9.61
N LEU A 161 -6.28 15.05 8.68
CA LEU A 161 -5.76 16.16 7.88
C LEU A 161 -6.85 16.66 6.93
N VAL A 162 -7.15 17.97 7.00
CA VAL A 162 -8.20 18.65 6.23
C VAL A 162 -7.67 19.72 5.27
N GLY A 163 -6.40 20.14 5.40
CA GLY A 163 -5.81 21.14 4.52
C GLY A 163 -4.48 21.70 5.04
N GLY A 164 -4.16 22.92 4.64
CA GLY A 164 -2.98 23.65 5.09
C GLY A 164 -3.20 25.15 5.02
N VAL A 165 -2.46 25.90 5.85
CA VAL A 165 -2.37 27.36 5.80
C VAL A 165 -0.96 27.76 5.44
N GLY A 166 -0.82 28.74 4.56
CA GLY A 166 0.45 29.22 4.04
C GLY A 166 0.52 30.74 4.05
N VAL A 167 1.70 31.26 4.38
CA VAL A 167 1.94 32.69 4.54
C VAL A 167 3.22 33.10 3.81
N THR A 168 3.11 34.15 3.01
CA THR A 168 4.27 34.89 2.49
C THR A 168 4.13 36.35 2.89
N GLY A 169 5.21 37.07 3.17
CA GLY A 169 5.11 38.46 3.59
C GLY A 169 6.47 39.06 3.92
N ASP A 170 6.58 39.55 5.15
CA ASP A 170 7.81 40.18 5.68
C ASP A 170 8.80 39.13 6.24
N GLY A 171 8.47 37.82 6.14
CA GLY A 171 9.35 36.70 6.48
C GLY A 171 10.39 36.34 5.40
N THR A 172 11.06 35.20 5.55
CA THR A 172 12.14 34.77 4.64
C THR A 172 11.68 33.67 3.68
N PRO A 173 11.96 33.80 2.36
CA PRO A 173 12.36 35.02 1.67
C PRO A 173 11.20 36.02 1.61
N GLY A 174 11.52 37.31 1.53
CA GLY A 174 10.53 38.37 1.40
C GLY A 174 9.69 38.26 0.10
N PRO A 175 8.84 39.25 -0.22
CA PRO A 175 7.97 39.19 -1.37
C PRO A 175 8.78 38.95 -2.66
N ILE A 176 8.54 37.82 -3.33
CA ILE A 176 9.39 37.30 -4.40
C ILE A 176 9.51 38.29 -5.57
N VAL A 177 10.72 38.80 -5.83
CA VAL A 177 11.08 39.51 -7.08
C VAL A 177 11.69 38.49 -8.04
N GLY A 178 11.02 38.19 -9.15
CA GLY A 178 11.53 37.23 -10.15
C GLY A 178 11.50 35.79 -9.62
N PHE A 179 10.34 35.14 -9.77
CA PHE A 179 10.05 33.77 -9.36
C PHE A 179 11.23 32.80 -9.55
N ARG A 180 11.71 32.24 -8.42
CA ARG A 180 12.79 31.24 -8.34
C ARG A 180 14.14 31.64 -8.97
N SER A 181 14.45 32.93 -8.98
CA SER A 181 15.83 33.40 -9.18
C SER A 181 16.73 33.05 -8.00
N GLU A 182 16.15 32.97 -6.80
CA GLU A 182 16.79 32.50 -5.58
C GLU A 182 16.50 31.01 -5.39
N ASN A 183 17.55 30.25 -5.10
CA ASN A 183 17.52 28.80 -4.94
C ASN A 183 16.47 28.39 -3.86
N PRO A 184 15.29 27.84 -4.22
CA PRO A 184 14.25 27.44 -3.26
C PRO A 184 14.66 26.22 -2.41
N PHE A 185 15.89 25.73 -2.60
CA PHE A 185 16.46 24.58 -1.94
C PHE A 185 17.45 24.96 -0.84
N VAL A 186 17.42 26.18 -0.29
CA VAL A 186 18.21 26.56 0.88
C VAL A 186 17.38 26.38 2.15
N PHE A 187 17.87 25.58 3.08
CA PHE A 187 17.24 25.44 4.39
C PHE A 187 17.42 26.74 5.21
N ILE A 188 16.29 27.29 5.70
CA ILE A 188 16.27 28.46 6.57
C ILE A 188 16.19 27.98 8.01
N SER A 189 17.26 28.18 8.79
CA SER A 189 17.32 27.87 10.22
C SER A 189 16.76 29.00 11.09
N GLY A 190 16.28 28.70 12.29
CA GLY A 190 15.79 29.70 13.23
C GLY A 190 14.31 30.06 13.03
N ALA A 191 13.78 30.80 13.99
CA ALA A 191 12.42 31.33 13.96
C ALA A 191 12.18 32.20 12.72
N ASP A 192 10.98 32.12 12.14
CA ASP A 192 10.58 32.89 10.96
C ASP A 192 9.22 33.56 11.19
N VAL A 193 9.07 34.77 10.65
CA VAL A 193 7.88 35.60 10.88
C VAL A 193 6.66 35.04 10.14
N ASP A 194 6.81 34.56 8.90
CA ASP A 194 5.73 33.95 8.14
C ASP A 194 5.30 32.63 8.79
N GLU A 195 6.24 31.83 9.29
CA GLU A 195 5.96 30.63 10.09
C GLU A 195 5.15 30.96 11.35
N GLY A 196 5.52 32.00 12.09
CA GLY A 196 4.76 32.46 13.26
C GLY A 196 3.34 32.93 12.93
N VAL A 197 3.13 33.55 11.76
CA VAL A 197 1.78 33.92 11.28
C VAL A 197 0.97 32.68 10.88
N ALA A 198 1.60 31.70 10.24
CA ALA A 198 0.94 30.44 9.87
C ALA A 198 0.51 29.64 11.11
N LEU A 199 1.38 29.53 12.12
CA LEU A 199 1.11 28.89 13.41
C LEU A 199 -0.05 29.55 14.19
N ALA A 200 -0.26 30.86 14.02
CA ALA A 200 -1.43 31.52 14.56
C ALA A 200 -2.72 30.99 13.89
N GLY A 201 -2.72 30.88 12.55
CA GLY A 201 -3.84 30.33 11.77
C GLY A 201 -4.15 28.86 12.06
N GLU A 202 -3.16 28.10 12.52
CA GLU A 202 -3.31 26.69 12.93
C GLU A 202 -4.02 26.52 14.28
N THR A 203 -4.31 27.61 15.01
CA THR A 203 -4.88 27.53 16.36
C THR A 203 -6.27 26.89 16.37
N GLY A 204 -6.37 25.71 16.97
CA GLY A 204 -7.59 24.88 16.96
C GLY A 204 -7.64 23.84 15.84
N TYR A 205 -6.61 23.80 14.99
CA TYR A 205 -6.46 22.87 13.86
C TYR A 205 -5.09 22.18 13.84
N ARG A 206 -4.41 22.09 14.98
CA ARG A 206 -3.07 21.50 15.06
C ARG A 206 -3.12 19.98 14.91
N PRO A 207 -2.08 19.36 14.32
CA PRO A 207 -1.88 17.92 14.44
C PRO A 207 -1.65 17.51 15.90
N SER A 208 -1.78 16.22 16.18
CA SER A 208 -1.20 15.65 17.39
C SER A 208 0.32 15.81 17.36
N SER A 209 0.94 16.13 18.49
CA SER A 209 2.39 16.12 18.64
C SER A 209 3.00 14.74 18.36
N ASP A 210 2.22 13.67 18.43
CA ASP A 210 2.74 12.30 18.19
C ASP A 210 3.01 12.01 16.71
N ILE A 211 2.51 12.86 15.80
CA ILE A 211 2.67 12.69 14.35
C ILE A 211 3.51 13.79 13.70
N THR A 212 4.04 14.74 14.46
CA THR A 212 4.85 15.84 13.92
C THR A 212 6.23 15.36 13.46
N ALA A 213 6.82 16.11 12.51
CA ALA A 213 8.05 15.74 11.82
C ALA A 213 9.25 15.46 12.75
N ASP A 214 9.32 16.11 13.91
CA ASP A 214 10.35 15.92 14.93
C ASP A 214 10.38 14.51 15.53
N ASN A 215 9.29 13.73 15.36
CA ASN A 215 9.23 12.31 15.71
C ASN A 215 9.60 11.36 14.56
N VAL A 216 9.90 11.89 13.37
CA VAL A 216 10.35 11.12 12.21
C VAL A 216 11.87 11.21 12.10
N PHE A 217 12.53 10.07 11.95
CA PHE A 217 13.99 9.98 11.86
C PHE A 217 14.44 9.41 10.52
N ILE A 218 15.31 10.13 9.82
CA ILE A 218 15.96 9.67 8.60
C ILE A 218 17.45 9.54 8.88
N ASN A 219 17.99 8.33 8.74
CA ASN A 219 19.38 8.01 9.09
C ASN A 219 19.76 8.41 10.54
N GLY A 220 18.80 8.33 11.46
CA GLY A 220 18.98 8.74 12.87
C GLY A 220 18.88 10.26 13.10
N ILE A 221 18.59 11.06 12.08
CA ILE A 221 18.37 12.50 12.18
C ILE A 221 16.88 12.80 12.26
N SER A 222 16.44 13.46 13.34
CA SER A 222 15.08 13.98 13.49
C SER A 222 14.80 15.09 12.47
N LEU A 223 13.61 15.09 11.87
CA LEU A 223 13.23 16.11 10.89
C LEU A 223 12.76 17.39 11.58
N ALA A 224 13.05 18.54 10.97
CA ALA A 224 12.56 19.82 11.48
C ALA A 224 11.04 19.95 11.28
N TYR A 225 10.30 20.31 12.34
CA TYR A 225 8.87 20.68 12.25
C TYR A 225 8.69 22.20 12.20
N THR A 226 8.92 22.90 13.32
CA THR A 226 8.92 24.37 13.42
C THR A 226 9.99 24.84 14.39
N ASP A 227 10.49 26.06 14.21
CA ASP A 227 11.49 26.68 15.12
C ASP A 227 10.99 28.01 15.69
N THR A 228 9.68 28.25 15.56
CA THR A 228 8.98 29.45 16.01
C THR A 228 8.01 29.08 17.12
N ASP A 229 8.06 29.82 18.23
CA ASP A 229 7.11 29.62 19.33
C ASP A 229 5.67 29.84 18.88
N ILE A 230 4.78 29.04 19.46
CA ILE A 230 3.35 29.16 19.24
C ILE A 230 2.85 30.52 19.75
N PRO A 231 2.28 31.38 18.89
CA PRO A 231 1.90 32.71 19.28
C PRO A 231 0.66 32.70 20.22
N SER A 232 0.70 33.53 21.26
CA SER A 232 -0.49 33.89 22.02
C SER A 232 -1.32 34.91 21.21
N LEU A 233 -2.60 34.61 21.00
CA LEU A 233 -3.52 35.50 20.29
C LEU A 233 -4.34 36.31 21.30
N GLY A 234 -4.30 37.64 21.16
CA GLY A 234 -5.20 38.55 21.86
C GLY A 234 -6.59 38.59 21.22
N THR A 235 -7.25 39.73 21.29
CA THR A 235 -8.54 39.92 20.62
C THR A 235 -8.40 39.75 19.11
N LEU A 236 -9.13 38.80 18.54
CA LEU A 236 -9.07 38.50 17.11
C LEU A 236 -9.60 39.66 16.26
N SER A 237 -8.78 40.13 15.31
CA SER A 237 -9.11 41.11 14.29
C SER A 237 -8.95 40.50 12.89
N LEU A 238 -9.66 41.02 11.88
CA LEU A 238 -9.49 40.61 10.48
C LEU A 238 -9.13 41.84 9.62
N PRO A 239 -7.93 42.41 9.80
CA PRO A 239 -7.47 43.56 9.02
C PRO A 239 -7.15 43.15 7.59
N GLY A 240 -7.29 44.08 6.65
CA GLY A 240 -6.97 43.85 5.25
C GLY A 240 -8.20 43.50 4.40
N ALA A 241 -7.97 42.77 3.31
CA ALA A 241 -9.02 42.44 2.34
C ALA A 241 -8.80 41.06 1.70
N VAL A 242 -9.91 40.43 1.29
CA VAL A 242 -9.88 39.18 0.52
C VAL A 242 -9.40 39.43 -0.91
N SER A 243 -8.70 38.45 -1.49
CA SER A 243 -8.37 38.44 -2.91
C SER A 243 -9.65 38.34 -3.74
N THR A 244 -9.76 39.16 -4.78
CA THR A 244 -10.88 39.10 -5.72
C THR A 244 -10.88 37.83 -6.57
N LYS A 245 -9.72 37.20 -6.76
CA LYS A 245 -9.57 35.93 -7.51
C LYS A 245 -9.83 34.69 -6.65
N TYR A 246 -9.63 34.79 -5.34
CA TYR A 246 -9.67 33.66 -4.40
C TYR A 246 -10.51 34.01 -3.16
N PRO A 247 -11.85 34.07 -3.30
CA PRO A 247 -12.75 34.37 -2.19
C PRO A 247 -12.71 33.27 -1.12
N ILE A 248 -13.17 33.61 0.09
CA ILE A 248 -13.37 32.61 1.16
C ILE A 248 -14.52 31.69 0.77
N MET A 249 -14.26 30.38 0.79
CA MET A 249 -15.23 29.35 0.45
C MET A 249 -15.03 28.08 1.28
N ALA A 250 -16.05 27.23 1.33
CA ALA A 250 -15.92 25.89 1.90
C ALA A 250 -15.14 24.97 0.95
N ALA A 251 -14.50 23.95 1.49
CA ALA A 251 -13.91 22.89 0.69
C ALA A 251 -15.01 22.22 -0.18
N PRO A 252 -14.72 21.95 -1.46
CA PRO A 252 -15.65 21.23 -2.32
C PRO A 252 -15.84 19.79 -1.82
N ALA A 253 -16.96 19.17 -2.17
CA ALA A 253 -17.18 17.77 -1.83
C ALA A 253 -16.05 16.88 -2.39
N PRO A 254 -15.59 15.84 -1.66
CA PRO A 254 -14.53 14.97 -2.14
C PRO A 254 -14.91 14.31 -3.46
N TYR A 255 -13.96 14.21 -4.38
CA TYR A 255 -14.20 13.51 -5.65
C TYR A 255 -14.34 12.00 -5.39
N PRO A 256 -15.42 11.35 -5.89
CA PRO A 256 -15.68 9.94 -5.64
C PRO A 256 -14.84 9.06 -6.58
N TYR A 257 -13.54 8.96 -6.32
CA TYR A 257 -12.66 8.06 -7.08
C TYR A 257 -13.13 6.60 -6.96
N PRO A 258 -13.08 5.81 -8.06
CA PRO A 258 -13.34 4.39 -7.97
C PRO A 258 -12.42 3.71 -6.96
N VAL A 259 -12.96 2.76 -6.20
CA VAL A 259 -12.20 1.94 -5.25
C VAL A 259 -12.01 0.56 -5.86
N ALA A 260 -10.81 0.01 -5.71
CA ALA A 260 -10.47 -1.33 -6.18
C ALA A 260 -9.53 -2.00 -5.17
N THR A 261 -9.48 -3.33 -5.20
CA THR A 261 -8.48 -4.13 -4.51
C THR A 261 -7.47 -4.61 -5.55
N LEU A 262 -6.21 -4.21 -5.44
CA LEU A 262 -5.12 -4.66 -6.30
C LEU A 262 -4.01 -5.25 -5.43
N GLY A 263 -3.52 -6.45 -5.76
CA GLY A 263 -2.48 -7.10 -4.95
C GLY A 263 -2.89 -7.34 -3.49
N GLY A 264 -4.17 -7.56 -3.23
CA GLY A 264 -4.72 -7.68 -1.87
C GLY A 264 -4.79 -6.37 -1.08
N VAL A 265 -4.47 -5.22 -1.69
CA VAL A 265 -4.56 -3.90 -1.05
C VAL A 265 -5.75 -3.14 -1.58
N LEU A 266 -6.63 -2.68 -0.67
CA LEU A 266 -7.74 -1.78 -0.98
C LEU A 266 -7.21 -0.35 -1.23
N GLY A 267 -7.67 0.28 -2.30
CA GLY A 267 -7.22 1.63 -2.64
C GLY A 267 -8.08 2.33 -3.68
N GLN A 268 -7.70 3.56 -4.02
CA GLN A 268 -8.39 4.39 -5.01
C GLN A 268 -7.71 4.28 -6.37
N VAL A 269 -8.48 4.04 -7.42
CA VAL A 269 -8.05 4.24 -8.80
C VAL A 269 -8.14 5.73 -9.08
N ARG A 270 -6.99 6.41 -9.14
CA ARG A 270 -6.89 7.87 -9.32
C ARG A 270 -6.88 8.28 -10.80
N GLN A 271 -6.45 7.38 -11.67
CA GLN A 271 -6.50 7.50 -13.13
C GLN A 271 -6.93 6.16 -13.73
N PRO A 272 -7.74 6.14 -14.80
CA PRO A 272 -8.35 4.92 -15.33
C PRO A 272 -7.28 3.92 -15.77
N ILE A 273 -7.54 2.63 -15.54
CA ILE A 273 -6.71 1.54 -16.03
C ILE A 273 -7.09 1.24 -17.48
N ILE A 274 -6.18 1.52 -18.42
CA ILE A 274 -6.41 1.44 -19.87
C ILE A 274 -5.23 0.75 -20.57
N SER A 275 -5.49 0.23 -21.77
CA SER A 275 -4.42 -0.17 -22.69
C SER A 275 -3.68 1.07 -23.21
N ASP A 276 -2.44 0.90 -23.64
CA ASP A 276 -1.72 1.92 -24.39
C ASP A 276 -2.55 2.38 -25.59
N PRO A 277 -2.96 3.67 -25.64
CA PRO A 277 -3.85 4.16 -26.69
C PRO A 277 -3.12 4.37 -28.03
N MET A 278 -1.80 4.26 -28.07
CA MET A 278 -1.03 4.41 -29.30
C MET A 278 -1.28 3.23 -30.25
N PRO A 279 -1.45 3.45 -31.56
CA PRO A 279 -1.63 2.38 -32.52
C PRO A 279 -0.33 1.59 -32.76
N GLY A 280 -0.49 0.39 -33.31
CA GLY A 280 0.62 -0.44 -33.80
C GLY A 280 1.47 -1.07 -32.70
N THR A 281 2.74 -1.32 -33.03
CA THR A 281 3.72 -2.00 -32.17
C THR A 281 4.92 -1.09 -31.90
N ILE A 282 5.70 -1.40 -30.87
CA ILE A 282 7.01 -0.78 -30.60
C ILE A 282 8.07 -1.77 -31.09
N ASN A 283 8.71 -1.50 -32.22
CA ASN A 283 9.72 -2.41 -32.81
C ASN A 283 9.23 -3.87 -32.88
N SER A 284 8.03 -4.07 -33.43
CA SER A 284 7.32 -5.36 -33.52
C SER A 284 6.87 -5.98 -32.20
N GLN A 285 7.07 -5.31 -31.06
CA GLN A 285 6.51 -5.73 -29.78
C GLN A 285 5.10 -5.16 -29.56
N PRO A 286 4.15 -5.95 -29.04
CA PRO A 286 2.86 -5.42 -28.64
C PRO A 286 3.05 -4.34 -27.57
N ARG A 287 2.11 -3.40 -27.51
CA ARG A 287 2.06 -2.37 -26.46
C ARG A 287 1.43 -2.94 -25.18
N LEU A 288 1.46 -2.19 -24.08
CA LEU A 288 0.85 -2.60 -22.82
C LEU A 288 -0.67 -2.66 -22.93
N THR A 289 -1.27 -3.75 -22.49
CA THR A 289 -2.73 -3.90 -22.38
C THR A 289 -3.24 -3.47 -21.01
N ALA A 290 -4.52 -3.13 -20.88
CA ALA A 290 -5.13 -2.81 -19.59
C ALA A 290 -4.94 -3.94 -18.55
N ALA A 291 -5.01 -5.20 -18.97
CA ALA A 291 -4.78 -6.36 -18.10
C ALA A 291 -3.34 -6.41 -17.57
N GLU A 292 -2.35 -6.16 -18.43
CA GLU A 292 -0.95 -6.08 -18.02
C GLU A 292 -0.68 -4.89 -17.09
N VAL A 293 -1.34 -3.76 -17.34
CA VAL A 293 -1.28 -2.59 -16.44
C VAL A 293 -1.87 -2.93 -15.07
N THR A 294 -3.02 -3.61 -15.02
CA THR A 294 -3.59 -4.11 -13.76
C THR A 294 -2.60 -5.04 -13.03
N GLN A 295 -1.93 -5.95 -13.74
CA GLN A 295 -0.95 -6.86 -13.14
C GLN A 295 0.27 -6.11 -12.57
N ILE A 296 0.79 -5.12 -13.31
CA ILE A 296 1.90 -4.27 -12.84
C ILE A 296 1.50 -3.53 -11.54
N LEU A 297 0.31 -2.91 -11.55
CA LEU A 297 -0.23 -2.19 -10.38
C LEU A 297 -0.46 -3.15 -9.20
N ALA A 298 -1.00 -4.34 -9.44
CA ALA A 298 -1.26 -5.34 -8.42
C ALA A 298 0.02 -5.90 -7.79
N ALA A 299 1.04 -6.23 -8.59
CA ALA A 299 2.33 -6.72 -8.07
C ALA A 299 3.03 -5.66 -7.20
N ALA A 300 2.96 -4.39 -7.60
CA ALA A 300 3.45 -3.29 -6.78
C ALA A 300 2.60 -3.12 -5.50
N ALA A 301 1.26 -3.16 -5.60
CA ALA A 301 0.38 -3.03 -4.44
C ALA A 301 0.56 -4.16 -3.42
N ASP A 302 0.78 -5.41 -3.85
CA ASP A 302 1.12 -6.50 -2.93
C ASP A 302 2.44 -6.23 -2.18
N ARG A 303 3.43 -5.63 -2.85
CA ARG A 303 4.65 -5.18 -2.15
C ARG A 303 4.38 -4.09 -1.13
N VAL A 304 3.47 -3.14 -1.42
CA VAL A 304 3.05 -2.10 -0.46
C VAL A 304 2.56 -2.75 0.84
N ARG A 305 1.76 -3.83 0.75
CA ARG A 305 1.21 -4.58 1.89
C ARG A 305 2.26 -5.06 2.89
N THR A 306 3.45 -5.40 2.40
CA THR A 306 4.53 -5.99 3.21
C THR A 306 5.69 -5.03 3.47
N THR A 307 5.62 -3.80 2.96
CA THR A 307 6.69 -2.81 3.09
C THR A 307 6.37 -1.84 4.21
N ARG A 308 7.30 -1.68 5.15
CA ARG A 308 7.19 -0.74 6.27
C ARG A 308 7.34 0.70 5.77
N ALA A 309 6.47 1.60 6.21
CA ALA A 309 6.54 3.04 5.97
C ALA A 309 7.85 3.64 6.49
N GLY A 310 8.48 4.53 5.71
CA GLY A 310 9.65 5.28 6.16
C GLY A 310 9.29 6.43 7.11
N ILE A 311 8.18 7.12 6.85
CA ILE A 311 7.82 8.39 7.53
C ILE A 311 6.57 8.34 8.40
N ARG A 312 5.78 7.27 8.37
CA ARG A 312 4.52 7.21 9.13
C ARG A 312 4.74 6.81 10.58
N LEU A 313 3.87 7.33 11.43
CA LEU A 313 3.86 7.12 12.88
C LEU A 313 2.54 6.44 13.34
N PRO A 314 2.59 5.49 14.29
CA PRO A 314 3.79 4.98 14.95
C PRO A 314 4.72 4.20 13.99
N ILE A 315 6.01 4.17 14.33
CA ILE A 315 7.05 3.44 13.58
C ILE A 315 6.66 1.97 13.47
N GLY A 316 6.79 1.39 12.26
CA GLY A 316 6.53 -0.04 12.05
C GLY A 316 5.29 -0.33 11.22
N ILE A 317 4.46 0.67 10.96
CA ILE A 317 3.25 0.46 10.15
C ILE A 317 3.55 0.34 8.66
N GLN A 318 2.57 -0.21 7.95
CA GLN A 318 2.60 -0.39 6.50
C GLN A 318 2.76 0.95 5.77
N MET A 319 3.52 0.96 4.68
CA MET A 319 3.61 2.11 3.78
C MET A 319 2.31 2.29 3.01
N GLU A 320 2.09 3.52 2.57
CA GLU A 320 1.08 3.90 1.61
C GLU A 320 1.73 4.65 0.45
N ALA A 321 1.25 4.41 -0.77
CA ALA A 321 1.83 5.01 -1.97
C ALA A 321 0.82 5.26 -3.08
N PHE A 322 1.22 6.13 -3.99
CA PHE A 322 0.72 6.16 -5.36
C PHE A 322 1.61 5.28 -6.23
N ILE A 323 0.98 4.43 -7.04
CA ILE A 323 1.60 3.52 -8.00
C ILE A 323 1.04 3.90 -9.37
N SER A 324 1.91 4.30 -10.29
CA SER A 324 1.52 4.78 -11.63
C SER A 324 2.25 4.01 -12.72
N VAL A 325 1.53 3.65 -13.78
CA VAL A 325 2.10 3.06 -14.99
C VAL A 325 1.92 4.04 -16.15
N VAL A 326 2.98 4.25 -16.93
CA VAL A 326 2.98 5.11 -18.13
C VAL A 326 3.42 4.31 -19.34
N ASN A 327 2.84 4.60 -20.51
CA ASN A 327 3.30 3.97 -21.76
C ASN A 327 4.61 4.60 -22.25
N PHE A 328 5.30 3.89 -23.14
CA PHE A 328 6.34 4.46 -23.98
C PHE A 328 5.78 4.75 -25.39
N PRO A 329 5.56 6.02 -25.76
CA PRO A 329 5.00 6.36 -27.08
C PRO A 329 5.87 5.90 -28.25
N ASN A 330 7.20 5.87 -28.06
CA ASN A 330 8.21 5.64 -29.10
C ASN A 330 8.12 6.64 -30.28
N GLN A 331 7.76 7.89 -29.98
CA GLN A 331 7.63 8.99 -30.94
C GLN A 331 7.98 10.31 -30.24
N ASP A 332 8.89 11.08 -30.83
CA ASP A 332 9.31 12.37 -30.28
C ASP A 332 8.15 13.37 -30.23
N GLY A 333 8.05 14.10 -29.12
CA GLY A 333 7.02 15.12 -28.92
C GLY A 333 5.65 14.56 -28.51
N MET A 334 5.53 13.24 -28.37
CA MET A 334 4.31 12.58 -27.90
C MET A 334 4.38 12.35 -26.40
N ARG A 335 3.33 12.80 -25.69
CA ARG A 335 3.24 12.63 -24.24
C ARG A 335 3.17 11.15 -23.83
N PRO A 336 3.99 10.70 -22.87
CA PRO A 336 3.76 9.46 -22.16
C PRO A 336 2.41 9.55 -21.42
N THR A 337 1.45 8.74 -21.86
CA THR A 337 0.12 8.62 -21.29
C THR A 337 0.17 7.75 -20.05
N VAL A 338 -0.48 8.22 -18.97
CA VAL A 338 -0.70 7.39 -17.78
C VAL A 338 -1.74 6.33 -18.10
N LEU A 339 -1.36 5.07 -17.97
CA LEU A 339 -2.21 3.92 -18.25
C LEU A 339 -2.99 3.45 -17.03
N GLY A 340 -2.64 3.93 -15.84
CA GLY A 340 -3.35 3.68 -14.59
C GLY A 340 -2.58 4.23 -13.41
N THR A 341 -3.31 4.73 -12.41
CA THR A 341 -2.73 5.13 -11.12
C THR A 341 -3.59 4.59 -9.99
N PHE A 342 -2.97 3.85 -9.08
CA PHE A 342 -3.58 3.32 -7.88
C PHE A 342 -2.98 3.97 -6.64
N ARG A 343 -3.83 4.38 -5.70
CA ARG A 343 -3.44 4.98 -4.43
C ARG A 343 -3.86 4.06 -3.29
N THR A 344 -2.92 3.62 -2.49
CA THR A 344 -3.21 2.84 -1.28
C THR A 344 -3.48 3.79 -0.10
N GLY A 345 -4.42 3.39 0.78
CA GLY A 345 -4.78 4.10 2.00
C GLY A 345 -4.92 5.63 1.83
N GLU A 346 -4.30 6.39 2.73
CA GLU A 346 -4.20 7.85 2.63
C GLU A 346 -2.82 8.36 2.24
N ALA A 347 -2.14 7.67 1.30
CA ALA A 347 -0.87 8.13 0.74
C ALA A 347 -0.84 9.64 0.49
N THR A 348 0.27 10.29 0.81
CA THR A 348 0.47 11.74 0.71
C THR A 348 0.18 12.26 -0.70
N ILE A 349 -0.52 13.38 -0.83
CA ILE A 349 -1.08 13.83 -2.13
C ILE A 349 0.01 14.30 -3.10
N PHE A 350 1.15 14.81 -2.61
CA PHE A 350 2.27 15.18 -3.49
C PHE A 350 2.75 13.97 -4.31
N SER A 351 2.62 12.78 -3.74
CA SER A 351 3.10 11.53 -4.33
C SER A 351 2.38 11.18 -5.62
N TRP A 352 1.17 11.72 -5.88
CA TRP A 352 0.47 11.46 -7.12
C TRP A 352 1.21 11.97 -8.35
N ASP A 353 1.59 13.25 -8.34
CA ASP A 353 2.33 13.85 -9.46
C ASP A 353 3.75 13.25 -9.54
N VAL A 354 4.37 13.04 -8.39
CA VAL A 354 5.74 12.49 -8.29
C VAL A 354 5.83 11.04 -8.78
N ALA A 355 4.86 10.17 -8.49
CA ALA A 355 4.85 8.79 -9.00
C ALA A 355 4.88 8.78 -10.54
N VAL A 356 4.08 9.65 -11.17
CA VAL A 356 4.08 9.81 -12.63
C VAL A 356 5.40 10.42 -13.13
N GLN A 357 5.94 11.45 -12.46
CA GLN A 357 7.24 12.04 -12.82
C GLN A 357 8.36 10.99 -12.78
N LYS A 358 8.41 10.13 -11.75
CA LYS A 358 9.42 9.05 -11.63
C LYS A 358 9.32 8.06 -12.79
N ALA A 359 8.11 7.66 -13.17
CA ALA A 359 7.91 6.76 -14.30
C ALA A 359 8.34 7.41 -15.63
N ARG A 360 7.98 8.68 -15.85
CA ARG A 360 8.40 9.45 -17.03
C ARG A 360 9.91 9.69 -17.07
N THR A 361 10.54 9.85 -15.90
CA THR A 361 12.00 9.95 -15.78
C THR A 361 12.67 8.66 -16.25
N ALA A 362 12.18 7.50 -15.81
CA ALA A 362 12.70 6.21 -16.26
C ALA A 362 12.57 6.02 -17.78
N ILE A 363 11.47 6.48 -18.39
CA ILE A 363 11.30 6.47 -19.85
C ILE A 363 12.30 7.41 -20.54
N ALA A 364 12.38 8.67 -20.11
CA ALA A 364 13.13 9.69 -20.81
C ALA A 364 14.64 9.43 -20.84
N PHE A 365 15.15 8.70 -19.84
CA PHE A 365 16.59 8.43 -19.69
C PHE A 365 16.98 6.99 -20.03
N SER A 366 16.02 6.09 -20.24
CA SER A 366 16.28 4.77 -20.81
C SER A 366 16.21 4.86 -22.33
N ASN A 367 17.06 4.11 -23.03
CA ASN A 367 16.98 4.06 -24.49
C ASN A 367 16.25 2.82 -24.99
N ASN A 368 15.68 2.97 -26.20
CA ASN A 368 15.02 1.90 -26.93
C ASN A 368 15.95 1.20 -27.94
N ASN A 369 17.27 1.45 -27.84
CA ASN A 369 18.30 0.78 -28.63
C ASN A 369 18.93 -0.40 -27.86
N ASN A 370 18.39 -0.73 -26.69
CA ASN A 370 18.86 -1.79 -25.80
C ASN A 370 20.33 -1.62 -25.42
N THR A 371 20.76 -0.39 -25.13
CA THR A 371 22.13 -0.13 -24.68
C THR A 371 22.22 0.41 -23.27
N ILE A 372 21.18 1.05 -22.73
CA ILE A 372 21.10 1.39 -21.30
C ILE A 372 19.65 1.60 -20.85
N ALA A 373 19.34 1.10 -19.65
CA ALA A 373 18.11 1.28 -18.92
C ALA A 373 18.40 1.98 -17.58
N MET A 374 17.78 3.13 -17.36
CA MET A 374 18.00 3.95 -16.16
C MET A 374 16.74 4.01 -15.31
N SER A 375 16.90 3.75 -14.01
CA SER A 375 15.84 4.05 -13.03
C SER A 375 15.89 5.53 -12.65
N ALA A 376 14.83 6.03 -12.00
CA ALA A 376 14.84 7.38 -11.43
C ALA A 376 15.98 7.56 -10.40
N ARG A 377 16.40 6.49 -9.71
CA ARG A 377 17.58 6.49 -8.82
C ARG A 377 18.87 6.73 -9.60
N THR A 378 19.05 6.06 -10.73
CA THR A 378 20.23 6.26 -11.59
C THR A 378 20.32 7.72 -12.05
N VAL A 379 19.21 8.26 -12.55
CA VAL A 379 19.15 9.65 -13.02
C VAL A 379 19.47 10.61 -11.87
N GLY A 380 18.90 10.36 -10.69
CA GLY A 380 19.23 11.07 -9.45
C GLY A 380 20.69 11.09 -9.10
N PHE A 381 21.32 9.93 -9.15
CA PHE A 381 22.74 9.76 -8.84
C PHE A 381 23.63 10.54 -9.80
N LEU A 382 23.25 10.64 -11.08
CA LEU A 382 23.92 11.42 -12.11
C LEU A 382 23.56 12.92 -12.07
N ALA A 383 22.49 13.29 -11.38
CA ALA A 383 22.00 14.66 -11.25
C ALA A 383 22.51 15.38 -9.99
N GLN A 384 23.49 14.80 -9.29
CA GLN A 384 24.04 15.37 -8.06
C GLN A 384 24.95 16.57 -8.37
N SER A 385 24.93 17.57 -7.49
CA SER A 385 25.85 18.73 -7.55
C SER A 385 27.33 18.36 -7.41
N HIS A 386 27.61 17.18 -6.84
CA HIS A 386 28.94 16.59 -6.71
C HIS A 386 28.88 15.11 -7.07
N PHE A 387 29.73 14.63 -7.98
CA PHE A 387 29.73 13.26 -8.49
C PHE A 387 31.10 12.57 -8.32
N ALA A 388 31.19 11.38 -7.74
CA ALA A 388 30.13 10.67 -7.01
C ALA A 388 29.67 11.48 -5.77
N PRO A 389 28.39 11.36 -5.35
CA PRO A 389 27.83 12.14 -4.25
C PRO A 389 28.55 11.94 -2.91
N GLY A 390 28.59 13.02 -2.12
CA GLY A 390 29.17 13.05 -0.78
C GLY A 390 30.65 13.45 -0.72
N ILE A 391 31.22 13.95 -1.82
CA ILE A 391 32.59 14.49 -1.86
C ILE A 391 32.56 15.88 -2.51
N ASP A 392 32.61 16.94 -1.71
CA ASP A 392 32.36 18.31 -2.18
C ASP A 392 33.46 18.83 -3.14
N ALA A 393 34.64 18.20 -3.12
CA ALA A 393 35.73 18.51 -4.04
C ALA A 393 35.45 18.05 -5.49
N ASN A 394 34.44 17.20 -5.70
CA ASN A 394 34.12 16.67 -7.01
C ASN A 394 33.25 17.65 -7.83
N HIS A 395 33.32 17.51 -9.14
CA HIS A 395 32.49 18.26 -10.08
C HIS A 395 31.06 17.71 -10.12
N ALA A 396 30.13 18.48 -10.69
CA ALA A 396 28.74 18.08 -10.81
C ALA A 396 28.55 16.91 -11.78
N GLY A 397 27.59 16.04 -11.49
CA GLY A 397 27.25 14.93 -12.36
C GLY A 397 26.66 15.39 -13.70
N PRO A 398 26.66 14.52 -14.73
CA PRO A 398 26.29 14.90 -16.10
C PRO A 398 24.83 15.34 -16.26
N TYR A 399 23.95 15.02 -15.31
CA TYR A 399 22.53 15.42 -15.33
C TYR A 399 22.20 16.55 -14.36
N PHE A 400 23.20 17.12 -13.69
CA PHE A 400 22.98 18.23 -12.76
C PHE A 400 22.40 19.45 -13.50
N GLY A 401 21.27 19.96 -13.00
CA GLY A 401 20.52 21.07 -13.60
C GLY A 401 19.42 20.65 -14.59
N GLN A 402 19.33 19.37 -14.98
CA GLN A 402 18.34 18.95 -15.97
C GLN A 402 16.91 19.00 -15.43
N GLN A 403 16.70 18.65 -14.15
CA GLN A 403 15.38 18.72 -13.54
C GLN A 403 14.84 20.15 -13.55
N GLU A 404 15.70 21.10 -13.23
CA GLU A 404 15.42 22.53 -13.23
C GLU A 404 15.06 23.03 -14.63
N ALA A 405 15.85 22.64 -15.64
CA ALA A 405 15.63 23.03 -17.04
C ALA A 405 14.27 22.59 -17.58
N VAL A 406 13.84 21.36 -17.29
CA VAL A 406 12.55 20.82 -17.77
C VAL A 406 11.35 21.21 -16.89
N SER A 407 11.60 21.82 -15.73
CA SER A 407 10.56 22.25 -14.79
C SER A 407 10.25 23.74 -14.86
N GLY A 408 10.90 24.48 -15.76
CA GLY A 408 10.69 25.91 -15.94
C GLY A 408 11.33 26.77 -14.86
N LEU A 409 12.40 26.29 -14.23
CA LEU A 409 13.18 27.08 -13.29
C LEU A 409 14.00 28.15 -14.04
N LEU A 410 13.93 29.41 -13.59
CA LEU A 410 14.65 30.54 -14.18
C LEU A 410 16.01 30.82 -13.50
N GLY A 411 16.57 29.84 -12.79
CA GLY A 411 17.76 29.98 -11.95
C GLY A 411 19.10 30.03 -12.71
N THR A 412 20.16 30.41 -12.01
CA THR A 412 21.53 30.60 -12.54
C THR A 412 22.44 29.37 -12.40
N LEU A 413 21.88 28.15 -12.37
CA LEU A 413 22.70 26.93 -12.26
C LEU A 413 23.65 26.84 -13.47
N GLN A 414 24.87 26.35 -13.23
CA GLN A 414 26.00 26.37 -14.18
C GLN A 414 25.68 25.73 -15.56
N ASN A 415 24.64 24.88 -15.64
CA ASN A 415 24.19 24.19 -16.84
C ASN A 415 22.76 24.58 -17.30
N VAL A 416 22.12 25.58 -16.68
CA VAL A 416 20.75 26.00 -16.99
C VAL A 416 20.77 27.44 -17.49
N VAL A 417 20.36 27.64 -18.74
CA VAL A 417 20.10 28.98 -19.27
C VAL A 417 18.65 29.35 -18.90
N PRO A 418 18.41 30.41 -18.11
CA PRO A 418 17.06 30.85 -17.79
C PRO A 418 16.22 31.07 -19.06
N ASN A 419 15.15 30.30 -19.21
CA ASN A 419 14.21 30.48 -20.32
C ASN A 419 13.02 31.33 -19.87
N LEU A 420 13.09 32.64 -20.07
CA LEU A 420 12.03 33.60 -19.72
C LEU A 420 10.69 33.35 -20.42
N THR A 421 10.66 32.42 -21.40
CA THR A 421 9.49 32.02 -22.20
C THR A 421 9.20 30.52 -22.10
N PHE A 422 9.54 29.89 -20.96
CA PHE A 422 9.44 28.44 -20.75
C PHE A 422 8.15 27.84 -21.32
N THR A 423 8.32 26.81 -22.15
CA THR A 423 7.23 25.99 -22.68
C THR A 423 7.47 24.56 -22.19
N PRO A 424 6.49 23.93 -21.51
CA PRO A 424 6.62 22.55 -21.05
C PRO A 424 6.97 21.60 -22.19
N ASP A 425 7.95 20.72 -21.96
CA ASP A 425 8.28 19.66 -22.90
C ASP A 425 7.09 18.68 -22.98
N PRO A 426 6.48 18.46 -24.16
CA PRO A 426 5.37 17.54 -24.29
C PRO A 426 5.73 16.08 -23.93
N ASN A 427 7.01 15.69 -23.98
CA ASN A 427 7.48 14.38 -23.52
C ASN A 427 7.53 14.28 -21.98
N LEU A 428 7.57 15.43 -21.29
CA LEU A 428 7.65 15.55 -19.83
C LEU A 428 6.59 16.55 -19.34
N PRO A 429 5.29 16.30 -19.56
CA PRO A 429 4.24 17.32 -19.37
C PRO A 429 3.97 17.64 -17.89
N ASN A 430 4.63 16.96 -16.96
CA ASN A 430 4.71 17.33 -15.56
C ASN A 430 6.15 17.42 -15.03
N GLY A 431 7.17 17.53 -15.88
CA GLY A 431 8.59 17.56 -15.48
C GLY A 431 9.17 16.18 -15.15
N ILE A 432 10.28 16.17 -14.41
CA ILE A 432 10.96 14.95 -13.94
C ILE A 432 11.17 14.98 -12.42
N THR A 433 11.33 13.80 -11.84
CA THR A 433 11.77 13.61 -10.45
C THR A 433 13.03 12.76 -10.47
N ILE A 434 14.02 13.19 -9.69
CA ILE A 434 15.36 12.59 -9.68
C ILE A 434 15.65 11.79 -8.41
N PHE A 435 14.63 11.37 -7.66
CA PHE A 435 14.81 10.47 -6.52
C PHE A 435 14.13 9.11 -6.76
N PRO A 436 14.55 8.05 -6.04
CA PRO A 436 14.22 6.65 -6.34
C PRO A 436 12.73 6.32 -6.42
N GLY A 437 12.39 5.22 -7.09
CA GLY A 437 11.00 4.73 -7.25
C GLY A 437 10.44 4.73 -8.67
N GLY A 438 11.27 4.86 -9.71
CA GLY A 438 10.82 4.79 -11.12
C GLY A 438 11.65 3.79 -11.92
N PHE A 439 11.00 2.85 -12.62
CA PHE A 439 11.66 1.78 -13.36
C PHE A 439 11.08 1.61 -14.77
N PRO A 440 11.94 1.45 -15.80
CA PRO A 440 11.48 1.12 -17.15
C PRO A 440 10.95 -0.33 -17.21
N LEU A 441 9.97 -0.56 -18.07
CA LEU A 441 9.34 -1.85 -18.34
C LEU A 441 9.77 -2.34 -19.73
N TYR A 442 10.33 -3.54 -19.79
CA TYR A 442 10.87 -4.12 -21.01
C TYR A 442 10.15 -5.41 -21.42
N ARG A 443 9.95 -5.59 -22.72
CA ARG A 443 9.41 -6.81 -23.32
C ARG A 443 10.31 -7.25 -24.46
N ASN A 444 10.87 -8.45 -24.36
CA ASN A 444 11.83 -8.98 -25.34
C ASN A 444 12.96 -7.98 -25.66
N GLY A 445 13.46 -7.33 -24.61
CA GLY A 445 14.48 -6.30 -24.71
C GLY A 445 14.00 -4.92 -25.17
N GLN A 446 12.77 -4.74 -25.65
CA GLN A 446 12.27 -3.41 -26.08
C GLN A 446 11.58 -2.67 -24.93
N LEU A 447 11.81 -1.36 -24.83
CA LEU A 447 11.13 -0.50 -23.85
C LEU A 447 9.66 -0.37 -24.25
N ILE A 448 8.73 -0.63 -23.33
CA ILE A 448 7.28 -0.56 -23.60
C ILE A 448 6.51 0.36 -22.65
N GLY A 449 7.15 0.81 -21.57
CA GLY A 449 6.56 1.71 -20.59
C GLY A 449 7.46 1.88 -19.37
N ALA A 450 6.89 2.41 -18.30
CA ALA A 450 7.53 2.47 -16.99
C ALA A 450 6.50 2.43 -15.87
N ILE A 451 6.96 2.00 -14.70
CA ILE A 451 6.27 2.15 -13.43
C ILE A 451 6.95 3.23 -12.59
N GLY A 452 6.17 4.00 -11.85
CA GLY A 452 6.66 4.91 -10.84
C GLY A 452 5.83 4.82 -9.56
N VAL A 453 6.51 4.92 -8.42
CA VAL A 453 5.94 4.81 -7.09
C VAL A 453 6.43 5.96 -6.24
N SER A 454 5.52 6.55 -5.47
CA SER A 454 5.86 7.58 -4.49
C SER A 454 4.96 7.47 -3.28
N GLY A 455 5.52 7.63 -2.09
CA GLY A 455 4.81 7.51 -0.82
C GLY A 455 5.71 7.79 0.37
N ASP A 456 5.82 6.82 1.26
CA ASP A 456 6.40 7.02 2.59
C ASP A 456 7.91 6.82 2.72
N GLY A 457 8.65 6.64 1.61
CA GLY A 457 10.11 6.57 1.66
C GLY A 457 10.75 6.15 0.34
N VAL A 458 11.90 6.72 0.01
CA VAL A 458 12.52 6.49 -1.31
C VAL A 458 13.04 5.08 -1.53
N ASP A 459 13.54 4.41 -0.49
CA ASP A 459 14.00 3.02 -0.60
C ASP A 459 12.80 2.06 -0.65
N GLN A 460 11.70 2.41 0.03
CA GLN A 460 10.42 1.72 -0.07
C GLN A 460 9.81 1.86 -1.46
N ASP A 461 9.85 3.05 -2.05
CA ASP A 461 9.36 3.32 -3.40
C ASP A 461 10.09 2.43 -4.43
N ASP A 462 11.40 2.24 -4.26
CA ASP A 462 12.18 1.32 -5.10
C ASP A 462 11.72 -0.13 -4.98
N LEU A 463 11.53 -0.63 -3.75
CA LEU A 463 11.06 -1.98 -3.48
C LEU A 463 9.72 -2.26 -4.17
N VAL A 464 8.78 -1.33 -4.02
CA VAL A 464 7.44 -1.41 -4.60
C VAL A 464 7.49 -1.31 -6.12
N ALA A 465 8.21 -0.32 -6.66
CA ALA A 465 8.28 -0.12 -8.10
C ALA A 465 8.96 -1.31 -8.80
N ALA A 466 10.06 -1.84 -8.25
CA ALA A 466 10.74 -3.02 -8.78
C ALA A 466 9.85 -4.28 -8.75
N SER A 467 8.98 -4.43 -7.75
CA SER A 467 8.04 -5.55 -7.70
C SER A 467 7.02 -5.49 -8.86
N GLY A 468 6.62 -4.29 -9.27
CA GLY A 468 5.77 -4.08 -10.45
C GLY A 468 6.42 -4.44 -11.79
N THR A 469 7.76 -4.59 -11.85
CA THR A 469 8.46 -4.94 -13.11
C THR A 469 8.56 -6.44 -13.35
N VAL A 470 8.06 -7.31 -12.46
CA VAL A 470 8.33 -8.77 -12.49
C VAL A 470 8.03 -9.44 -13.85
N ASN A 471 6.98 -9.01 -14.55
CA ASN A 471 6.60 -9.55 -15.86
C ASN A 471 7.25 -8.81 -17.04
N PHE A 472 7.89 -7.67 -16.78
CA PHE A 472 8.55 -6.82 -17.78
C PHE A 472 9.94 -6.37 -17.29
N PRO A 473 10.81 -7.31 -16.86
CA PRO A 473 12.06 -6.97 -16.22
C PRO A 473 13.01 -6.31 -17.21
N THR A 474 13.83 -5.40 -16.71
CA THR A 474 14.94 -4.85 -17.48
C THR A 474 15.96 -5.95 -17.80
N PRO A 475 16.44 -6.09 -19.05
CA PRO A 475 17.51 -7.02 -19.37
C PRO A 475 18.77 -6.69 -18.56
N LEU A 476 19.34 -7.70 -17.90
CA LEU A 476 20.47 -7.52 -16.98
C LEU A 476 21.64 -6.77 -17.63
N GLN A 477 21.94 -7.04 -18.90
CA GLN A 477 23.10 -6.48 -19.61
C GLN A 477 22.99 -4.98 -19.90
N ILE A 478 21.78 -4.41 -19.78
CA ILE A 478 21.54 -2.99 -20.08
C ILE A 478 21.13 -2.21 -18.84
N GLY A 479 20.94 -2.87 -17.70
CA GLY A 479 20.69 -2.17 -16.44
C GLY A 479 21.81 -1.18 -16.15
N ALA A 480 21.48 0.03 -15.72
CA ALA A 480 22.48 1.07 -15.48
C ALA A 480 23.59 0.62 -14.53
N ASP A 481 23.30 -0.33 -13.65
CA ASP A 481 24.26 -0.85 -12.72
C ASP A 481 25.36 -1.71 -13.37
N GLU A 482 25.20 -2.18 -14.60
CA GLU A 482 26.31 -2.76 -15.37
C GLU A 482 27.35 -1.72 -15.85
N PHE A 483 27.11 -0.43 -15.63
CA PHE A 483 27.96 0.65 -16.10
C PHE A 483 28.71 1.33 -14.96
N VAL A 484 29.93 1.77 -15.27
CA VAL A 484 30.81 2.52 -14.37
C VAL A 484 31.11 3.88 -15.01
N LEU A 485 30.84 4.95 -14.27
CA LEU A 485 31.20 6.31 -14.65
C LEU A 485 32.22 6.83 -13.64
N GLU A 486 33.39 7.27 -14.13
CA GLU A 486 34.48 7.82 -13.31
C GLU A 486 34.87 6.92 -12.12
N GLY A 487 34.95 5.62 -12.36
CA GLY A 487 35.30 4.63 -11.33
C GLY A 487 34.16 4.28 -10.37
N THR A 488 32.97 4.85 -10.54
CA THR A 488 31.79 4.58 -9.69
C THR A 488 30.72 3.80 -10.46
N ARG A 489 30.32 2.63 -9.95
CA ARG A 489 29.19 1.85 -10.50
C ARG A 489 27.90 2.63 -10.31
N LEU A 490 27.10 2.77 -11.36
CA LEU A 490 25.82 3.48 -11.24
C LEU A 490 24.82 2.65 -10.43
N PRO A 491 23.97 3.27 -9.60
CA PRO A 491 22.91 2.55 -8.92
C PRO A 491 21.71 2.37 -9.84
N TYR A 492 21.07 1.20 -9.80
CA TYR A 492 19.81 0.94 -10.51
C TYR A 492 18.63 0.77 -9.53
N ALA A 493 18.75 -0.14 -8.56
CA ALA A 493 17.82 -0.27 -7.45
C ALA A 493 18.59 -0.32 -6.12
N LYS A 494 17.93 0.03 -5.01
CA LYS A 494 18.45 -0.24 -3.66
C LYS A 494 17.46 -1.10 -2.90
N PHE A 495 17.94 -2.26 -2.47
CA PHE A 495 17.21 -3.18 -1.60
C PHE A 495 17.88 -3.28 -0.23
N PRO A 496 17.14 -3.62 0.85
CA PRO A 496 17.74 -3.93 2.14
C PRO A 496 18.86 -4.95 1.95
N ARG A 497 20.05 -4.66 2.48
CA ARG A 497 21.14 -5.64 2.49
C ARG A 497 20.69 -6.79 3.38
N ASP A 498 20.65 -8.01 2.85
CA ASP A 498 20.49 -9.23 3.65
C ASP A 498 21.65 -9.28 4.67
N PRO A 499 21.43 -8.98 5.96
CA PRO A 499 22.49 -8.98 6.96
C PRO A 499 22.93 -10.40 7.34
N THR A 500 22.20 -11.41 6.87
CA THR A 500 22.43 -12.83 7.19
C THR A 500 23.22 -13.57 6.12
N GLY A 501 23.38 -12.99 4.92
CA GLY A 501 24.13 -13.60 3.82
C GLY A 501 23.53 -14.91 3.30
N THR A 502 22.28 -15.24 3.63
CA THR A 502 21.60 -16.44 3.13
C THR A 502 21.28 -16.36 1.64
N LEU A 503 21.23 -15.17 1.05
CA LEU A 503 20.99 -14.96 -0.39
C LEU A 503 22.28 -14.89 -1.23
N GLY A 504 23.40 -15.42 -0.72
CA GLY A 504 24.65 -15.60 -1.48
C GLY A 504 24.57 -16.65 -2.61
N ALA A 505 23.46 -17.38 -2.70
CA ALA A 505 23.11 -18.18 -3.86
C ALA A 505 21.77 -17.65 -4.39
N LEU A 506 21.83 -16.69 -5.31
CA LEU A 506 20.68 -16.41 -6.18
C LEU A 506 20.45 -17.66 -7.04
N ASP A 507 19.54 -18.45 -6.52
CA ASP A 507 18.76 -19.45 -7.21
C ASP A 507 18.22 -18.86 -8.53
N THR A 508 18.84 -19.29 -9.63
CA THR A 508 18.45 -18.95 -10.99
C THR A 508 17.15 -19.64 -11.42
N THR A 509 16.48 -20.39 -10.54
CA THR A 509 15.21 -21.07 -10.87
C THR A 509 13.95 -20.22 -10.64
N ILE A 510 14.03 -19.07 -9.97
CA ILE A 510 12.86 -18.18 -9.76
C ILE A 510 12.53 -17.34 -11.01
N LEU A 511 13.38 -17.32 -12.04
CA LEU A 511 13.15 -16.58 -13.30
C LEU A 511 12.62 -17.43 -14.47
N ALA A 512 12.20 -18.68 -14.22
CA ALA A 512 11.66 -19.56 -15.27
C ALA A 512 10.43 -20.35 -14.80
N SER A 513 9.33 -19.66 -14.54
CA SER A 513 7.99 -20.25 -14.69
C SER A 513 6.96 -19.19 -15.07
N PRO A 514 6.45 -19.19 -16.31
CA PRO A 514 5.37 -18.31 -16.71
C PRO A 514 4.06 -18.93 -16.22
N HIS A 515 3.62 -18.59 -15.02
CA HIS A 515 2.25 -18.87 -14.60
C HIS A 515 1.54 -17.54 -14.38
N ALA A 516 0.64 -17.20 -15.29
CA ALA A 516 -0.40 -16.23 -15.04
C ALA A 516 -1.25 -16.77 -13.87
N ILE A 517 -1.14 -16.12 -12.71
CA ILE A 517 -1.92 -16.46 -11.53
C ILE A 517 -3.22 -15.66 -11.59
N THR A 518 -4.33 -16.33 -11.92
CA THR A 518 -5.69 -15.91 -11.53
C THR A 518 -6.04 -16.71 -10.29
N LEU A 519 -6.18 -16.06 -9.12
CA LEU A 519 -6.59 -16.76 -7.89
C LEU A 519 -8.10 -16.72 -7.76
N SER A 520 -8.71 -17.90 -7.77
CA SER A 520 -10.13 -18.09 -7.46
C SER A 520 -10.41 -17.78 -5.98
N GLU A 521 -11.40 -16.95 -5.65
CA GLU A 521 -11.79 -16.64 -4.27
C GLU A 521 -12.26 -17.90 -3.51
N GLY A 522 -11.77 -18.14 -2.28
CA GLY A 522 -12.22 -19.28 -1.46
C GLY A 522 -11.21 -19.76 -0.42
N LEU A 523 -11.48 -20.89 0.22
CA LEU A 523 -10.54 -21.53 1.16
C LEU A 523 -9.41 -22.20 0.38
N VAL A 524 -8.15 -21.82 0.64
CA VAL A 524 -6.97 -22.38 -0.06
C VAL A 524 -6.24 -23.46 0.75
N ASN A 525 -6.49 -23.50 2.06
CA ASN A 525 -6.10 -24.58 2.94
C ASN A 525 -7.17 -24.77 4.00
N ILE A 526 -7.38 -26.02 4.39
CA ILE A 526 -8.23 -26.34 5.53
C ILE A 526 -7.66 -27.49 6.35
N SER A 527 -7.75 -27.39 7.67
CA SER A 527 -7.15 -28.35 8.60
C SER A 527 -7.99 -28.55 9.85
N THR A 528 -7.83 -29.70 10.52
CA THR A 528 -8.41 -29.89 11.85
C THR A 528 -7.47 -30.70 12.74
N ARG A 529 -7.11 -30.13 13.89
CA ARG A 529 -6.41 -30.80 14.98
C ARG A 529 -7.43 -31.32 15.98
N MET A 530 -7.38 -32.61 16.30
CA MET A 530 -8.31 -33.23 17.23
C MET A 530 -7.74 -34.54 17.80
N LYS A 531 -8.38 -35.07 18.84
CA LYS A 531 -8.12 -36.41 19.34
C LYS A 531 -8.76 -37.44 18.41
N VAL A 532 -7.93 -38.26 17.76
CA VAL A 532 -8.33 -39.36 16.88
C VAL A 532 -8.56 -40.61 17.72
N GLY A 533 -9.80 -41.12 17.68
CA GLY A 533 -10.21 -42.37 18.34
C GLY A 533 -10.59 -43.47 17.34
N THR A 534 -11.28 -44.49 17.83
CA THR A 534 -11.85 -45.59 17.02
C THR A 534 -13.36 -45.43 16.86
N GLY A 535 -13.97 -46.09 15.85
CA GLY A 535 -15.42 -46.05 15.65
C GLY A 535 -15.93 -44.63 15.42
N GLU A 536 -16.96 -44.22 16.17
CA GLU A 536 -17.57 -42.88 16.06
C GLU A 536 -16.65 -41.71 16.44
N SER A 537 -15.49 -41.99 17.07
CA SER A 537 -14.49 -40.98 17.45
C SER A 537 -13.32 -40.87 16.46
N GLN A 538 -13.39 -41.52 15.29
CA GLN A 538 -12.42 -41.28 14.22
C GLN A 538 -12.50 -39.84 13.69
N ALA A 539 -11.37 -39.32 13.19
CA ALA A 539 -11.32 -38.03 12.52
C ALA A 539 -11.82 -38.17 11.09
N ILE A 540 -12.96 -37.55 10.79
CA ILE A 540 -13.55 -37.58 9.46
C ILE A 540 -13.72 -36.14 8.98
N ALA A 541 -12.82 -35.71 8.10
CA ALA A 541 -12.85 -34.39 7.46
C ALA A 541 -13.52 -34.48 6.09
N GLY A 542 -14.76 -34.02 6.00
CA GLY A 542 -15.47 -33.81 4.75
C GLY A 542 -15.05 -32.51 4.06
N PHE A 543 -14.93 -32.53 2.74
CA PHE A 543 -14.71 -31.33 1.92
C PHE A 543 -15.47 -31.44 0.60
N ILE A 544 -15.92 -30.30 0.08
CA ILE A 544 -16.61 -30.19 -1.20
C ILE A 544 -15.73 -29.43 -2.18
N ILE A 545 -15.54 -30.01 -3.36
CA ILE A 545 -15.00 -29.33 -4.53
C ILE A 545 -16.20 -28.84 -5.35
N SER A 546 -16.48 -27.54 -5.33
CA SER A 546 -17.52 -26.92 -6.15
C SER A 546 -16.93 -26.35 -7.44
N GLY A 547 -17.72 -26.23 -8.51
CA GLY A 547 -17.27 -25.74 -9.82
C GLY A 547 -17.29 -26.83 -10.88
N ASN A 548 -16.54 -26.63 -11.97
CA ASN A 548 -16.59 -27.48 -13.16
C ASN A 548 -15.25 -28.15 -13.54
N ALA A 549 -14.18 -27.85 -12.82
CA ALA A 549 -12.82 -28.34 -13.09
C ALA A 549 -12.31 -29.26 -11.97
N ALA A 550 -11.49 -30.25 -12.33
CA ALA A 550 -10.81 -31.06 -11.30
C ALA A 550 -9.76 -30.24 -10.55
N LYS A 551 -9.58 -30.51 -9.26
CA LYS A 551 -8.57 -29.87 -8.41
C LYS A 551 -7.46 -30.82 -8.03
N THR A 552 -6.23 -30.33 -8.08
CA THR A 552 -5.06 -31.03 -7.53
C THR A 552 -4.85 -30.58 -6.10
N LEU A 553 -4.88 -31.54 -5.18
CA LEU A 553 -4.81 -31.33 -3.74
C LEU A 553 -3.61 -32.07 -3.14
N VAL A 554 -3.10 -31.58 -2.02
CA VAL A 554 -2.30 -32.37 -1.08
C VAL A 554 -3.09 -32.57 0.20
N LEU A 555 -3.32 -33.82 0.59
CA LEU A 555 -3.93 -34.17 1.86
C LEU A 555 -2.88 -34.77 2.79
N ARG A 556 -2.89 -34.39 4.07
CA ARG A 556 -1.93 -34.88 5.08
C ARG A 556 -2.66 -35.37 6.32
N ALA A 557 -2.08 -36.37 6.98
CA ALA A 557 -2.43 -36.79 8.32
C ALA A 557 -1.16 -36.85 9.17
N LEU A 558 -1.04 -35.90 10.10
CA LEU A 558 0.15 -35.71 10.94
C LEU A 558 -0.12 -36.15 12.38
N GLY A 559 0.89 -36.73 13.01
CA GLY A 559 0.82 -37.27 14.36
C GLY A 559 2.14 -37.02 15.09
N PRO A 560 3.20 -37.80 14.85
CA PRO A 560 4.49 -37.62 15.51
C PRO A 560 5.09 -36.21 15.36
N SER A 561 4.93 -35.57 14.19
CA SER A 561 5.43 -34.21 13.95
C SER A 561 4.75 -33.15 14.81
N LEU A 562 3.62 -33.46 15.44
CA LEU A 562 2.92 -32.52 16.34
C LEU A 562 3.63 -32.37 17.70
N ALA A 563 4.45 -33.35 18.11
CA ALA A 563 5.13 -33.32 19.40
C ALA A 563 6.11 -32.14 19.53
N GLN A 564 6.67 -31.66 18.42
CA GLN A 564 7.58 -30.51 18.41
C GLN A 564 6.91 -29.20 18.83
N PHE A 565 5.58 -29.11 18.71
CA PHE A 565 4.78 -27.96 19.14
C PHE A 565 4.34 -28.06 20.61
N GLY A 566 4.95 -28.97 21.39
CA GLY A 566 4.66 -29.16 22.81
C GLY A 566 3.43 -30.02 23.11
N LEU A 567 2.84 -30.66 22.09
CA LEU A 567 1.66 -31.52 22.25
C LEU A 567 2.03 -32.91 22.78
N GLY A 568 1.36 -33.33 23.86
CA GLY A 568 1.48 -34.69 24.41
C GLY A 568 0.47 -35.67 23.78
N GLY A 569 0.76 -36.97 23.84
CA GLY A 569 -0.19 -38.02 23.45
C GLY A 569 -0.57 -38.03 21.96
N VAL A 570 0.37 -37.65 21.09
CA VAL A 570 0.17 -37.61 19.62
C VAL A 570 -0.07 -39.00 19.03
N LEU A 571 -0.82 -39.06 17.92
CA LEU A 571 -1.11 -40.30 17.21
C LEU A 571 0.17 -40.85 16.58
N ALA A 572 0.61 -42.05 16.99
CA ALA A 572 1.94 -42.55 16.64
C ALA A 572 2.10 -42.93 15.15
N ASN A 573 1.08 -43.53 14.53
CA ASN A 573 1.11 -43.97 13.13
C ASN A 573 -0.21 -43.59 12.45
N PRO A 574 -0.34 -42.34 11.98
CA PRO A 574 -1.53 -41.87 11.28
C PRO A 574 -1.66 -42.49 9.88
N ALA A 575 -2.82 -43.05 9.58
CA ALA A 575 -3.23 -43.49 8.24
C ALA A 575 -4.34 -42.58 7.70
N LEU A 576 -4.32 -42.35 6.39
CA LEU A 576 -5.25 -41.48 5.67
C LEU A 576 -5.96 -42.24 4.55
N GLU A 577 -7.28 -42.20 4.54
CA GLU A 577 -8.13 -42.69 3.44
C GLU A 577 -8.98 -41.56 2.86
N ILE A 578 -9.21 -41.58 1.54
CA ILE A 578 -10.09 -40.65 0.84
C ILE A 578 -11.25 -41.43 0.26
N HIS A 579 -12.48 -41.10 0.61
CA HIS A 579 -13.69 -41.73 0.08
C HIS A 579 -14.54 -40.73 -0.71
N ASP A 580 -15.25 -41.19 -1.73
CA ASP A 580 -16.18 -40.38 -2.52
C ASP A 580 -17.59 -40.34 -1.90
N HIS A 581 -18.53 -39.65 -2.57
CA HIS A 581 -19.91 -39.48 -2.11
C HIS A 581 -20.72 -40.80 -2.00
N THR A 582 -20.24 -41.91 -2.55
CA THR A 582 -20.85 -43.24 -2.41
C THR A 582 -20.28 -44.03 -1.23
N GLY A 583 -19.23 -43.51 -0.59
CA GLY A 583 -18.44 -44.21 0.41
C GLY A 583 -17.39 -45.16 -0.18
N ALA A 584 -17.10 -45.07 -1.48
CA ALA A 584 -16.07 -45.89 -2.10
C ALA A 584 -14.68 -45.30 -1.84
N LEU A 585 -13.70 -46.16 -1.55
CA LEU A 585 -12.30 -45.78 -1.36
C LEU A 585 -11.71 -45.28 -2.68
N VAL A 586 -11.23 -44.04 -2.69
CA VAL A 586 -10.57 -43.36 -3.81
C VAL A 586 -9.06 -43.51 -3.73
N ALA A 587 -8.49 -43.27 -2.56
CA ALA A 587 -7.05 -43.38 -2.32
C ALA A 587 -6.77 -43.61 -0.83
N SER A 588 -5.62 -44.22 -0.51
CA SER A 588 -5.14 -44.38 0.86
C SER A 588 -3.62 -44.22 0.93
N ASN A 589 -3.13 -43.80 2.09
CA ASN A 589 -1.71 -43.72 2.40
C ASN A 589 -1.50 -43.85 3.91
N GLN A 590 -0.40 -44.47 4.31
CA GLN A 590 0.03 -44.67 5.71
C GLN A 590 1.52 -44.37 5.92
N ASP A 591 2.22 -43.98 4.85
CA ASP A 591 3.62 -43.58 4.82
C ASP A 591 3.81 -42.74 3.55
N TRP A 592 4.05 -41.44 3.73
CA TRP A 592 4.15 -40.50 2.62
C TRP A 592 5.33 -40.78 1.68
N GLN A 593 6.38 -41.47 2.13
CA GLN A 593 7.56 -41.80 1.34
C GLN A 593 7.32 -43.00 0.41
N SER A 594 6.33 -43.85 0.73
CA SER A 594 6.12 -45.15 0.06
C SER A 594 5.79 -45.07 -1.43
N THR A 595 5.03 -44.05 -1.87
CA THR A 595 4.44 -44.01 -3.23
C THR A 595 4.55 -42.67 -3.95
N GLN A 596 4.58 -41.55 -3.23
CA GLN A 596 4.53 -40.20 -3.82
C GLN A 596 5.61 -39.25 -3.31
N MET A 597 6.69 -39.78 -2.70
CA MET A 597 7.76 -39.00 -2.05
C MET A 597 8.21 -37.80 -2.89
N SER A 598 8.72 -38.03 -4.10
CA SER A 598 9.23 -36.94 -4.96
C SER A 598 8.15 -35.91 -5.30
N ALA A 599 6.94 -36.36 -5.62
CA ALA A 599 5.84 -35.50 -6.04
C ALA A 599 5.27 -34.65 -4.90
N ILE A 600 5.37 -35.13 -3.66
CA ILE A 600 4.97 -34.41 -2.43
C ILE A 600 6.11 -33.48 -1.99
N THR A 601 7.37 -33.92 -2.01
CA THR A 601 8.53 -33.06 -1.68
C THR A 601 8.60 -31.83 -2.58
N GLU A 602 8.31 -31.97 -3.88
CA GLU A 602 8.27 -30.86 -4.84
C GLU A 602 7.24 -29.78 -4.47
N THR A 603 6.20 -30.11 -3.70
CA THR A 603 5.17 -29.16 -3.25
C THR A 603 5.59 -28.32 -2.05
N GLY A 604 6.68 -28.70 -1.37
CA GLY A 604 7.06 -28.11 -0.08
C GLY A 604 6.18 -28.52 1.11
N LEU A 605 5.24 -29.46 0.92
CA LEU A 605 4.29 -29.92 1.94
C LEU A 605 4.60 -31.32 2.48
N ALA A 606 5.81 -31.86 2.26
CA ALA A 606 6.18 -33.17 2.81
C ALA A 606 6.07 -33.21 4.34
N PRO A 607 5.45 -34.24 4.94
CA PRO A 607 5.53 -34.47 6.38
C PRO A 607 6.99 -34.63 6.82
N GLU A 608 7.31 -34.18 8.03
CA GLU A 608 8.68 -34.28 8.57
C GLU A 608 9.00 -35.69 9.07
N ASN A 609 7.98 -36.42 9.55
CA ASN A 609 8.14 -37.77 10.06
C ASN A 609 7.73 -38.81 9.00
N GLU A 610 8.51 -39.88 8.87
CA GLU A 610 8.25 -40.96 7.91
C GLU A 610 6.99 -41.78 8.24
N ALA A 611 6.58 -41.85 9.50
CA ALA A 611 5.37 -42.57 9.92
C ALA A 611 4.07 -41.80 9.61
N GLU A 612 4.15 -40.64 8.95
CA GLU A 612 2.99 -39.81 8.60
C GLU A 612 2.47 -40.07 7.19
N ALA A 613 1.17 -39.86 6.99
CA ALA A 613 0.54 -40.08 5.70
C ALA A 613 0.36 -38.77 4.92
N ALA A 614 0.62 -38.81 3.62
CA ALA A 614 0.26 -37.73 2.71
C ALA A 614 -0.06 -38.24 1.30
N LEU A 615 -0.99 -37.57 0.63
CA LEU A 615 -1.44 -37.89 -0.72
C LEU A 615 -1.47 -36.62 -1.58
N LYS A 616 -0.86 -36.67 -2.77
CA LYS A 616 -1.09 -35.68 -3.84
C LYS A 616 -2.06 -36.27 -4.84
N ILE A 617 -3.26 -35.70 -4.97
CA ILE A 617 -4.33 -36.30 -5.77
C ILE A 617 -5.10 -35.23 -6.55
N THR A 618 -5.56 -35.58 -7.75
CA THR A 618 -6.45 -34.74 -8.55
C THR A 618 -7.87 -35.31 -8.49
N LEU A 619 -8.82 -34.53 -7.98
CA LEU A 619 -10.22 -34.94 -7.77
C LEU A 619 -11.18 -34.05 -8.60
N PRO A 620 -12.17 -34.63 -9.30
CA PRO A 620 -13.23 -33.84 -9.95
C PRO A 620 -14.13 -33.12 -8.93
N PRO A 621 -14.95 -32.15 -9.36
CA PRO A 621 -15.97 -31.55 -8.51
C PRO A 621 -16.89 -32.61 -7.89
N GLY A 622 -17.12 -32.51 -6.58
CA GLY A 622 -17.81 -33.55 -5.82
C GLY A 622 -17.63 -33.39 -4.30
N THR A 623 -18.25 -34.29 -3.56
CA THR A 623 -18.11 -34.40 -2.09
C THR A 623 -17.19 -35.56 -1.75
N TYR A 624 -16.22 -35.31 -0.88
CA TYR A 624 -15.23 -36.28 -0.45
C TYR A 624 -15.08 -36.27 1.07
N THR A 625 -14.61 -37.39 1.61
CA THR A 625 -14.22 -37.50 3.03
C THR A 625 -12.79 -38.00 3.14
N ALA A 626 -12.00 -37.32 3.97
CA ALA A 626 -10.68 -37.73 4.40
C ALA A 626 -10.81 -38.33 5.80
N VAL A 627 -10.58 -39.64 5.91
CA VAL A 627 -10.65 -40.38 7.17
C VAL A 627 -9.24 -40.58 7.69
N MET A 628 -8.97 -39.99 8.86
CA MET A 628 -7.73 -40.19 9.60
C MET A 628 -7.95 -41.19 10.73
N SER A 629 -7.08 -42.20 10.78
CA SER A 629 -7.12 -43.26 11.80
C SER A 629 -5.71 -43.62 12.28
N GLY A 630 -5.60 -44.28 13.42
CA GLY A 630 -4.33 -44.88 13.86
C GLY A 630 -4.23 -46.33 13.39
N GLU A 631 -3.05 -46.73 12.90
CA GLU A 631 -2.81 -48.14 12.59
C GLU A 631 -3.10 -49.04 13.80
N ASN A 632 -3.66 -50.23 13.54
CA ASN A 632 -4.04 -51.21 14.55
C ASN A 632 -4.96 -50.69 15.67
N GLY A 633 -5.73 -49.63 15.40
CA GLY A 633 -6.64 -49.02 16.38
C GLY A 633 -5.96 -48.06 17.36
N GLY A 634 -4.77 -47.54 16.99
CA GLY A 634 -4.10 -46.50 17.76
C GLY A 634 -4.95 -45.23 17.91
N THR A 635 -4.79 -44.55 19.04
CA THR A 635 -5.52 -43.32 19.36
C THR A 635 -4.55 -42.23 19.82
N GLY A 636 -4.85 -40.96 19.57
CA GLY A 636 -4.00 -39.84 19.99
C GLY A 636 -4.36 -38.54 19.28
N VAL A 637 -3.63 -37.47 19.60
CA VAL A 637 -3.81 -36.17 18.91
C VAL A 637 -3.27 -36.26 17.48
N GLY A 638 -4.11 -35.92 16.51
CA GLY A 638 -3.78 -35.91 15.08
C GLY A 638 -4.22 -34.62 14.39
N LEU A 639 -3.62 -34.33 13.24
CA LEU A 639 -3.93 -33.19 12.38
C LEU A 639 -4.19 -33.69 10.96
N VAL A 640 -5.39 -33.46 10.45
CA VAL A 640 -5.74 -33.71 9.04
C VAL A 640 -5.78 -32.39 8.27
N GLU A 641 -5.21 -32.36 7.07
CA GLU A 641 -5.09 -31.14 6.26
C GLU A 641 -5.40 -31.41 4.79
N VAL A 642 -5.96 -30.39 4.12
CA VAL A 642 -6.19 -30.35 2.67
C VAL A 642 -5.66 -29.02 2.13
N TYR A 643 -4.73 -29.09 1.18
CA TYR A 643 -4.16 -27.94 0.48
C TYR A 643 -4.59 -27.96 -0.99
N ASP A 644 -5.12 -26.84 -1.50
CA ASP A 644 -5.37 -26.67 -2.93
C ASP A 644 -4.08 -26.23 -3.63
N LEU A 645 -3.54 -27.09 -4.51
CA LEU A 645 -2.39 -26.77 -5.35
C LEU A 645 -2.78 -26.19 -6.71
N SER A 646 -4.08 -26.14 -7.00
CA SER A 646 -4.68 -25.68 -8.24
C SER A 646 -5.62 -24.51 -7.99
N THR A 647 -5.14 -23.52 -7.24
CA THR A 647 -5.89 -22.32 -6.85
C THR A 647 -6.37 -21.47 -8.04
N SER A 648 -5.89 -21.77 -9.25
CA SER A 648 -6.28 -21.15 -10.51
C SER A 648 -7.34 -21.91 -11.31
N SER A 649 -7.85 -23.05 -10.83
CA SER A 649 -8.94 -23.78 -11.50
C SER A 649 -10.31 -23.14 -11.24
N ASP A 650 -11.27 -23.29 -12.19
CA ASP A 650 -12.67 -22.81 -12.08
C ASP A 650 -13.52 -23.68 -11.11
N SER A 651 -12.86 -24.19 -10.08
CA SER A 651 -13.44 -24.89 -8.95
C SER A 651 -12.92 -24.27 -7.66
N LYS A 652 -13.59 -24.52 -6.53
CA LYS A 652 -13.22 -24.01 -5.20
C LYS A 652 -13.36 -25.12 -4.16
N LEU A 653 -12.58 -25.05 -3.08
CA LEU A 653 -12.93 -25.78 -1.86
C LEU A 653 -14.05 -24.99 -1.17
N ALA A 654 -15.27 -25.52 -1.21
CA ALA A 654 -16.46 -24.81 -0.76
C ALA A 654 -16.61 -24.83 0.78
N ASN A 655 -16.09 -25.87 1.44
CA ASN A 655 -16.14 -26.02 2.89
C ASN A 655 -15.10 -27.02 3.41
N ILE A 656 -14.90 -27.00 4.74
CA ILE A 656 -14.52 -28.19 5.53
C ILE A 656 -15.64 -28.48 6.53
N SER A 657 -15.80 -29.77 6.84
CA SER A 657 -16.66 -30.25 7.92
C SER A 657 -15.94 -31.42 8.60
N THR A 658 -15.45 -31.23 9.83
CA THR A 658 -14.70 -32.29 10.54
C THR A 658 -15.48 -32.81 11.72
N ARG A 659 -15.84 -34.10 11.68
CA ARG A 659 -16.45 -34.82 12.81
C ARG A 659 -15.37 -35.48 13.64
N GLY A 660 -15.47 -35.34 14.96
CA GLY A 660 -14.46 -35.86 15.87
C GLY A 660 -14.76 -35.66 17.35
N PHE A 661 -13.90 -36.22 18.20
CA PHE A 661 -14.01 -36.05 19.64
C PHE A 661 -13.49 -34.68 20.07
N VAL A 662 -14.29 -33.96 20.86
CA VAL A 662 -13.99 -32.66 21.47
C VAL A 662 -13.78 -32.87 22.97
N ALA A 663 -12.68 -32.39 23.51
CA ALA A 663 -12.43 -32.36 24.96
C ALA A 663 -11.63 -31.09 25.37
N PRO A 664 -11.52 -30.77 26.67
CA PRO A 664 -10.79 -29.58 27.12
C PRO A 664 -9.28 -29.63 26.85
N ASN A 665 -8.63 -28.46 26.94
CA ASN A 665 -7.17 -28.28 26.86
C ASN A 665 -6.59 -28.76 25.53
N ASP A 666 -5.50 -29.55 25.57
CA ASP A 666 -4.79 -30.04 24.40
C ASP A 666 -5.66 -30.91 23.47
N ASP A 667 -6.76 -31.47 24.00
CA ASP A 667 -7.72 -32.30 23.27
C ASP A 667 -8.90 -31.47 22.66
N ALA A 668 -8.83 -30.14 22.68
CA ALA A 668 -9.80 -29.28 22.00
C ALA A 668 -9.77 -29.52 20.48
N MET A 669 -10.95 -29.51 19.85
CA MET A 669 -11.04 -29.57 18.39
C MET A 669 -10.75 -28.18 17.84
N ILE A 670 -9.73 -28.08 16.99
CA ILE A 670 -9.31 -26.82 16.39
C ILE A 670 -9.35 -26.96 14.87
N GLY A 671 -10.22 -26.22 14.21
CA GLY A 671 -10.25 -26.09 12.75
C GLY A 671 -9.37 -24.94 12.30
N GLY A 672 -8.39 -25.19 11.44
CA GLY A 672 -7.61 -24.15 10.77
C GLY A 672 -8.11 -23.93 9.35
N PHE A 673 -8.11 -22.68 8.88
CA PHE A 673 -8.39 -22.40 7.48
C PHE A 673 -7.65 -21.15 7.00
N ILE A 674 -7.33 -21.11 5.72
CA ILE A 674 -6.75 -19.92 5.08
C ILE A 674 -7.76 -19.35 4.10
N VAL A 675 -8.15 -18.10 4.34
CA VAL A 675 -8.96 -17.33 3.40
C VAL A 675 -8.06 -16.83 2.27
N GLY A 676 -8.33 -17.26 1.04
CA GLY A 676 -7.66 -16.79 -0.17
C GLY A 676 -8.62 -16.08 -1.12
N GLY A 677 -8.09 -15.37 -2.12
CA GLY A 677 -8.87 -14.65 -3.13
C GLY A 677 -8.45 -13.20 -3.33
N GLU A 678 -8.84 -12.61 -4.47
CA GLU A 678 -8.42 -11.28 -4.90
C GLU A 678 -9.22 -10.11 -4.28
N SER A 679 -10.39 -10.39 -3.68
CA SER A 679 -11.27 -9.37 -3.06
C SER A 679 -10.78 -8.85 -1.70
N GLY A 680 -9.77 -9.49 -1.10
CA GLY A 680 -9.15 -9.06 0.16
C GLY A 680 -9.93 -9.45 1.42
N CYS A 681 -11.17 -9.92 1.31
CA CYS A 681 -11.97 -10.52 2.39
C CYS A 681 -12.94 -11.56 1.81
N SER A 682 -13.22 -12.66 2.51
CA SER A 682 -14.32 -13.60 2.19
C SER A 682 -15.36 -13.62 3.31
N LYS A 683 -16.63 -13.82 2.94
CA LYS A 683 -17.71 -14.03 3.91
C LYS A 683 -17.67 -15.49 4.36
N ILE A 684 -17.34 -15.70 5.63
CA ILE A 684 -17.14 -17.02 6.22
C ILE A 684 -18.21 -17.27 7.27
N VAL A 685 -18.84 -18.44 7.20
CA VAL A 685 -19.67 -18.98 8.28
C VAL A 685 -18.90 -20.11 8.96
N THR A 686 -18.77 -20.05 10.28
CA THR A 686 -18.22 -21.16 11.08
C THR A 686 -19.28 -21.70 12.02
N ARG A 687 -19.33 -23.03 12.19
CA ARG A 687 -20.32 -23.72 13.04
C ARG A 687 -19.65 -24.76 13.92
N ALA A 688 -20.18 -24.94 15.11
CA ALA A 688 -19.91 -26.06 15.99
C ALA A 688 -21.21 -26.76 16.36
N LEU A 689 -21.38 -27.99 15.87
CA LEU A 689 -22.59 -28.79 16.08
C LEU A 689 -22.32 -29.92 17.08
N GLY A 690 -23.34 -30.22 17.89
CA GLY A 690 -23.27 -31.22 18.95
C GLY A 690 -24.62 -31.90 19.11
N PRO A 691 -25.61 -31.28 19.77
CA PRO A 691 -26.93 -31.87 19.96
C PRO A 691 -27.63 -32.37 18.70
N SER A 692 -27.48 -31.67 17.56
CA SER A 692 -28.08 -32.11 16.29
C SER A 692 -27.51 -33.43 15.79
N LEU A 693 -26.26 -33.78 16.12
CA LEU A 693 -25.64 -35.05 15.73
C LEU A 693 -26.34 -36.26 16.35
N ALA A 694 -26.90 -36.11 17.56
CA ALA A 694 -27.66 -37.18 18.21
C ALA A 694 -28.92 -37.55 17.41
N THR A 695 -29.54 -36.56 16.74
CA THR A 695 -30.69 -36.79 15.86
C THR A 695 -30.31 -37.51 14.56
N LEU A 696 -29.02 -37.46 14.19
CA LEU A 696 -28.43 -38.18 13.06
C LEU A 696 -27.86 -39.57 13.45
N GLY A 697 -28.13 -40.02 14.68
CA GLY A 697 -27.73 -41.34 15.17
C GLY A 697 -26.34 -41.40 15.79
N VAL A 698 -25.64 -40.27 15.97
CA VAL A 698 -24.33 -40.23 16.64
C VAL A 698 -24.52 -40.39 18.15
N SER A 699 -24.04 -41.50 18.71
CA SER A 699 -24.04 -41.70 20.17
C SER A 699 -22.95 -40.85 20.85
N GLY A 700 -23.27 -40.23 21.98
CA GLY A 700 -22.28 -39.47 22.76
C GLY A 700 -21.92 -38.10 22.17
N ALA A 701 -22.85 -37.47 21.46
CA ALA A 701 -22.67 -36.13 20.92
C ALA A 701 -22.41 -35.08 22.02
N LEU A 702 -21.60 -34.07 21.70
CA LEU A 702 -21.29 -32.97 22.62
C LEU A 702 -22.58 -32.21 22.96
N ALA A 703 -22.89 -32.12 24.25
CA ALA A 703 -24.20 -31.64 24.70
C ALA A 703 -24.42 -30.13 24.53
N ASP A 704 -23.33 -29.36 24.49
CA ASP A 704 -23.34 -27.89 24.49
C ASP A 704 -21.99 -27.35 23.94
N PRO A 705 -21.86 -27.18 22.61
CA PRO A 705 -20.64 -26.70 21.97
C PRO A 705 -20.53 -25.17 22.00
N ASN A 706 -19.35 -24.65 22.37
CA ASN A 706 -18.97 -23.26 22.15
C ASN A 706 -17.89 -23.13 21.05
N LEU A 707 -17.81 -21.94 20.45
CA LEU A 707 -16.93 -21.63 19.33
C LEU A 707 -16.21 -20.30 19.55
N GLU A 708 -14.89 -20.29 19.31
CA GLU A 708 -14.09 -19.07 19.19
C GLU A 708 -13.34 -19.05 17.86
N LEU A 709 -13.58 -18.04 17.05
CA LEU A 709 -12.80 -17.72 15.85
C LEU A 709 -11.65 -16.78 16.24
N ARG A 710 -10.43 -17.15 15.84
CA ARG A 710 -9.19 -16.44 16.17
C ARG A 710 -8.38 -16.12 14.91
N ASP A 711 -7.67 -15.00 14.95
CA ASP A 711 -6.78 -14.56 13.87
C ASP A 711 -5.38 -15.20 13.97
N ALA A 712 -4.47 -14.77 13.09
CA ALA A 712 -3.10 -15.28 13.00
C ALA A 712 -2.27 -15.07 14.28
N ASP A 713 -2.57 -14.03 15.05
CA ASP A 713 -1.88 -13.71 16.31
C ASP A 713 -2.53 -14.44 17.51
N GLY A 714 -3.59 -15.21 17.26
CA GLY A 714 -4.35 -15.94 18.26
C GLY A 714 -5.38 -15.08 19.01
N ALA A 715 -5.61 -13.83 18.58
CA ALA A 715 -6.63 -12.97 19.19
C ALA A 715 -8.03 -13.42 18.78
N VAL A 716 -9.02 -13.32 19.69
CA VAL A 716 -10.41 -13.69 19.40
C VAL A 716 -11.03 -12.63 18.48
N VAL A 717 -11.39 -13.06 17.28
CA VAL A 717 -12.13 -12.27 16.28
C VAL A 717 -13.62 -12.29 16.59
N MET A 718 -14.14 -13.49 16.90
CA MET A 718 -15.55 -13.69 17.26
C MET A 718 -15.71 -14.91 18.16
N ALA A 719 -16.70 -14.90 19.04
CA ALA A 719 -17.05 -16.05 19.86
C ALA A 719 -18.57 -16.21 19.91
N ASN A 720 -19.05 -17.45 20.00
CA ASN A 720 -20.47 -17.76 20.12
C ASN A 720 -20.66 -19.09 20.88
N ASP A 721 -21.73 -19.17 21.66
CA ASP A 721 -22.15 -20.36 22.42
C ASP A 721 -23.51 -20.84 21.90
N ASN A 722 -24.49 -19.92 21.81
CA ASN A 722 -25.79 -20.16 21.19
C ASN A 722 -25.95 -19.28 19.95
N TRP A 723 -26.12 -19.89 18.78
CA TRP A 723 -26.16 -19.19 17.49
C TRP A 723 -27.30 -18.17 17.39
N GLY A 724 -28.41 -18.44 18.09
CA GLY A 724 -29.61 -17.60 18.09
C GLY A 724 -29.43 -16.22 18.76
N GLU A 725 -28.36 -16.00 19.52
CA GLU A 725 -28.23 -14.83 20.40
C GLU A 725 -27.60 -13.60 19.73
N THR A 726 -26.71 -13.77 18.75
CA THR A 726 -25.91 -12.65 18.22
C THR A 726 -26.04 -12.42 16.71
N GLN A 727 -26.42 -13.43 15.90
CA GLN A 727 -26.41 -13.33 14.42
C GLN A 727 -27.50 -14.18 13.70
N ALA A 728 -28.62 -14.49 14.37
CA ALA A 728 -29.65 -15.39 13.83
C ALA A 728 -30.18 -15.01 12.43
N PRO A 729 -30.57 -13.74 12.14
CA PRO A 729 -31.14 -13.39 10.84
C PRO A 729 -30.16 -13.58 9.66
N ASP A 730 -28.87 -13.33 9.89
CA ASP A 730 -27.84 -13.46 8.86
C ASP A 730 -27.54 -14.94 8.57
N LEU A 731 -27.46 -15.78 9.61
CA LEU A 731 -27.25 -17.23 9.47
C LEU A 731 -28.45 -17.95 8.83
N GLU A 732 -29.68 -17.50 9.13
CA GLU A 732 -30.90 -17.98 8.49
C GLU A 732 -30.94 -17.60 7.00
N THR A 733 -30.47 -16.39 6.65
CA THR A 733 -30.40 -15.91 5.26
C THR A 733 -29.46 -16.77 4.41
N GLU A 734 -28.33 -17.21 4.98
CA GLU A 734 -27.39 -18.12 4.32
C GLU A 734 -27.88 -19.58 4.30
N ALA A 735 -29.02 -19.89 4.92
CA ALA A 735 -29.50 -21.25 5.17
C ALA A 735 -28.49 -22.13 5.92
N LEU A 736 -27.66 -21.53 6.78
CA LEU A 736 -26.63 -22.19 7.58
C LEU A 736 -26.87 -22.11 9.10
N ALA A 737 -28.04 -21.65 9.54
CA ALA A 737 -28.43 -21.71 10.95
C ALA A 737 -28.40 -23.16 11.50
N PRO A 738 -27.73 -23.43 12.64
CA PRO A 738 -27.85 -24.69 13.34
C PRO A 738 -29.30 -25.03 13.74
N SER A 739 -29.60 -26.33 13.80
CA SER A 739 -30.97 -26.79 14.08
C SER A 739 -31.32 -26.85 15.56
N ASP A 740 -30.32 -27.02 16.43
CA ASP A 740 -30.51 -26.96 17.88
C ASP A 740 -30.09 -25.56 18.38
N PRO A 741 -30.88 -24.90 19.24
CA PRO A 741 -30.56 -23.56 19.74
C PRO A 741 -29.30 -23.51 20.63
N ARG A 742 -28.81 -24.65 21.11
CA ARG A 742 -27.58 -24.77 21.93
C ARG A 742 -26.31 -24.93 21.11
N GLU A 743 -26.39 -24.82 19.78
CA GLU A 743 -25.22 -24.94 18.91
C GLU A 743 -24.62 -23.58 18.61
N ALA A 744 -23.30 -23.52 18.41
CA ALA A 744 -22.62 -22.26 18.14
C ALA A 744 -22.43 -22.02 16.64
N ALA A 745 -22.61 -20.78 16.21
CA ALA A 745 -22.25 -20.36 14.85
C ALA A 745 -21.89 -18.88 14.79
N THR A 746 -20.97 -18.55 13.87
CA THR A 746 -20.59 -17.17 13.58
C THR A 746 -20.60 -16.91 12.08
N LEU A 747 -20.91 -15.68 11.70
CA LEU A 747 -20.77 -15.18 10.33
C LEU A 747 -19.85 -13.96 10.36
N SER A 748 -18.74 -14.01 9.62
CA SER A 748 -17.73 -12.95 9.61
C SER A 748 -17.19 -12.69 8.22
N TRP A 749 -16.94 -11.43 7.88
CA TRP A 749 -16.10 -11.08 6.74
C TRP A 749 -14.64 -11.12 7.19
N LEU A 750 -13.89 -12.08 6.70
CA LEU A 750 -12.52 -12.33 7.12
C LEU A 750 -11.54 -11.90 6.04
N PRO A 751 -10.58 -11.01 6.35
CA PRO A 751 -9.47 -10.71 5.46
C PRO A 751 -8.71 -11.95 4.99
N VAL A 752 -8.00 -11.86 3.86
CA VAL A 752 -7.10 -12.95 3.46
C VAL A 752 -6.05 -13.21 4.53
N GLY A 753 -5.85 -14.48 4.87
CA GLY A 753 -4.97 -14.86 5.98
C GLY A 753 -5.40 -16.15 6.67
N PRO A 754 -4.56 -16.65 7.59
CA PRO A 754 -4.86 -17.83 8.38
C PRO A 754 -5.78 -17.49 9.56
N TYR A 755 -6.72 -18.37 9.84
CA TYR A 755 -7.62 -18.31 10.98
C TYR A 755 -7.71 -19.68 11.65
N THR A 756 -8.05 -19.64 12.94
CA THR A 756 -8.34 -20.85 13.71
C THR A 756 -9.69 -20.74 14.39
N VAL A 757 -10.41 -21.85 14.45
CA VAL A 757 -11.67 -21.98 15.16
C VAL A 757 -11.45 -23.00 16.25
N VAL A 758 -11.65 -22.59 17.50
CA VAL A 758 -11.53 -23.44 18.67
C VAL A 758 -12.94 -23.84 19.09
N VAL A 759 -13.18 -25.16 19.17
CA VAL A 759 -14.45 -25.73 19.64
C VAL A 759 -14.22 -26.46 20.95
N GLN A 760 -15.02 -26.15 21.96
CA GLN A 760 -15.00 -26.81 23.27
C GLN A 760 -16.42 -27.08 23.78
N GLY A 761 -16.55 -27.96 24.77
CA GLY A 761 -17.79 -28.13 25.51
C GLY A 761 -17.92 -27.12 26.63
N THR A 762 -19.11 -26.54 26.82
CA THR A 762 -19.39 -25.65 27.93
C THR A 762 -19.11 -26.35 29.27
N ALA A 763 -18.49 -25.61 30.21
CA ALA A 763 -17.97 -26.11 31.49
C ALA A 763 -16.97 -27.29 31.37
N GLY A 764 -16.29 -27.45 30.23
CA GLY A 764 -15.29 -28.49 30.00
C GLY A 764 -15.88 -29.86 29.66
N ALA A 765 -17.14 -29.91 29.20
CA ALA A 765 -17.76 -31.13 28.72
C ALA A 765 -16.99 -31.72 27.52
N SER A 766 -17.11 -33.03 27.31
CA SER A 766 -16.50 -33.74 26.19
C SER A 766 -17.53 -34.59 25.45
N GLY A 767 -17.32 -34.82 24.16
CA GLY A 767 -18.24 -35.59 23.33
C GLY A 767 -17.88 -35.49 21.85
N VAL A 768 -18.67 -36.13 20.99
CA VAL A 768 -18.50 -36.02 19.54
C VAL A 768 -19.09 -34.70 19.05
N GLY A 769 -18.27 -33.85 18.44
CA GLY A 769 -18.67 -32.59 17.83
C GLY A 769 -18.36 -32.55 16.34
N LEU A 770 -18.92 -31.57 15.66
CA LEU A 770 -18.69 -31.29 14.25
C LEU A 770 -18.36 -29.81 14.07
N ILE A 771 -17.17 -29.52 13.57
CA ILE A 771 -16.77 -28.17 13.15
C ILE A 771 -16.98 -27.99 11.65
N GLU A 772 -17.57 -26.88 11.25
CA GLU A 772 -17.74 -26.56 9.83
C GLU A 772 -17.31 -25.13 9.53
N VAL A 773 -16.69 -24.94 8.36
CA VAL A 773 -16.31 -23.63 7.83
C VAL A 773 -16.78 -23.55 6.39
N TYR A 774 -17.63 -22.58 6.08
CA TYR A 774 -18.18 -22.32 4.76
C TYR A 774 -17.68 -20.98 4.24
N ALA A 775 -17.19 -20.95 3.01
CA ALA A 775 -17.10 -19.71 2.24
C ALA A 775 -18.42 -19.51 1.51
N VAL A 776 -19.18 -18.48 1.88
CA VAL A 776 -20.47 -18.14 1.28
C VAL A 776 -20.34 -16.94 0.35
N GLN A 777 -21.16 -16.88 -0.72
CA GLN A 777 -21.11 -15.84 -1.75
C GLN A 777 -22.12 -14.72 -1.52
#